data_AF-A0A1V6B2X0-F1
#
_entry.id   AF-A0A1V6B2X0-F1
#
_cell.length_a   1.000
_cell.length_b   1.000
_cell.length_c   1.000
_cell.angle_alpha   90.00
_cell.angle_beta   90.00
_cell.angle_gamma   90.00
#
_symmetry.space_group_name_H-M   'P 1'
#
loop_
_entity.id
_entity.type
_entity.pdbx_description
1 polymer ?
#
loop_
_entity_poly.entity_id
_entity_poly.type
_entity_poly.pdbx_seq_one_letter_code
_entity_poly.pdbx_strand_id
1 'polypeptide(L)'
;MQSQNFKPDYAGQPAHGAIPKAGIDMTNMITTIGITNLNEFEKLNTGIVAKSSILTVKRSKFTNIGYDMFYTEPYRGTAMVSVGIPTGDIHTGSLTVLPEAITYNTVDNCYRGIYVNKSALYADYIHILNVTQGVYGTQTTLLQTSMVSNCTITTSGTGIFWVNNPLAKAMMAIGNNITVNASVMPPGLAKRMSRGAIYAGETTLFKPVVYTLNNNNIQLSNAFYGIMNNAALNSKIKENMIRISQSSGNADVTGIELNSSYNANVSCNTIKGDYAGGSAGNTYSIYVTQSTRANISCNTADSTYRGIFFGGVSPQTNLKGNEMSNQFNGLYLNNLAIIGQQPHRGNVWYGPFTSFGAVNMAPVQLVPGSTFYVDSLLSSVYKPTVNISGWFQFNSGNTYYCWQKPTMCNNAPPALLSLDSLEIMIANGTLESEEYVDETRAITEEYLYRTLSEDSALWQEDSSYVTFMTENMGEPTEYLYNAEEYMRAAYSYDSVFVNLIDSAYSQTELFSDSINLIDEWQNINPDANADSMLQVWTYKIDFLNQTINNLKVQQEASINDNLANAELKNDYVVNAELPEMNTAFMNEVEINYIERGNDIQYLIDNFSDILAIAQQCPYAGGNAVIRARVWLSMINDSIDYNDNAICLQSGIYRISNDTTFENNKSEDIKIIPNPANDKVTVELLGIYEGICKIQIRNTLNEIVYGAVFNCKKQKHVIDVSKLRQGVYSISVNAKGKKSIINKLIISR
;
A
#
# COMPACT_ATOMS: atom_id res chain seq x y z
N MET A 1 -32.94 -19.32 16.52
CA MET A 1 -33.87 -19.09 15.40
C MET A 1 -33.51 -20.09 14.32
N GLN A 2 -34.40 -21.05 14.03
CA GLN A 2 -34.19 -22.01 12.93
C GLN A 2 -34.13 -21.21 11.61
N SER A 3 -33.05 -21.37 10.84
CA SER A 3 -32.92 -20.69 9.56
C SER A 3 -33.96 -21.26 8.59
N GLN A 4 -34.68 -20.38 7.88
CA GLN A 4 -35.68 -20.76 6.87
C GLN A 4 -35.06 -21.43 5.62
N ASN A 5 -33.74 -21.69 5.60
CA ASN A 5 -33.00 -22.08 4.40
C ASN A 5 -32.67 -23.58 4.34
N PHE A 6 -32.82 -24.34 5.43
CA PHE A 6 -32.52 -25.77 5.47
C PHE A 6 -33.73 -26.62 5.87
N LYS A 7 -33.72 -27.89 5.44
CA LYS A 7 -34.59 -28.91 6.01
C LYS A 7 -34.23 -29.11 7.49
N PRO A 8 -35.17 -29.59 8.34
CA PRO A 8 -34.86 -29.92 9.72
C PRO A 8 -33.68 -30.89 9.81
N ASP A 9 -32.81 -30.67 10.78
CA ASP A 9 -31.64 -31.51 11.00
C ASP A 9 -32.06 -32.96 11.29
N TYR A 10 -31.35 -33.91 10.70
CA TYR A 10 -31.55 -35.34 11.00
C TYR A 10 -30.58 -35.82 12.08
N ALA A 11 -30.95 -36.90 12.78
CA ALA A 11 -30.10 -37.46 13.84
C ALA A 11 -28.73 -37.92 13.29
N GLY A 12 -27.65 -37.38 13.86
CA GLY A 12 -26.28 -37.66 13.41
C GLY A 12 -25.75 -36.73 12.31
N GLN A 13 -26.52 -35.71 11.91
CA GLN A 13 -26.05 -34.67 11.00
C GLN A 13 -24.91 -33.87 11.65
N PRO A 14 -23.76 -33.70 10.96
CA PRO A 14 -22.70 -32.82 11.44
C PRO A 14 -23.20 -31.38 11.58
N ALA A 15 -22.66 -30.64 12.55
CA ALA A 15 -22.96 -29.22 12.69
C ALA A 15 -22.61 -28.45 11.41
N HIS A 16 -23.45 -27.50 11.03
CA HIS A 16 -23.29 -26.68 9.83
C HIS A 16 -23.73 -25.23 10.08
N GLY A 17 -23.40 -24.35 9.14
CA GLY A 17 -23.83 -22.95 9.16
C GLY A 17 -25.33 -22.78 8.87
N ALA A 18 -25.77 -21.53 8.87
CA ALA A 18 -27.12 -21.11 8.51
C ALA A 18 -27.37 -21.05 6.99
N ILE A 19 -26.31 -21.05 6.17
CA ILE A 19 -26.34 -21.18 4.70
C ILE A 19 -25.39 -22.29 4.20
N PRO A 20 -25.59 -22.85 2.98
CA PRO A 20 -24.74 -23.93 2.47
C PRO A 20 -23.28 -23.50 2.30
N LYS A 21 -22.35 -24.42 2.58
CA LYS A 21 -20.89 -24.15 2.57
C LYS A 21 -20.39 -23.66 1.22
N ALA A 22 -20.66 -24.44 0.16
CA ALA A 22 -20.24 -24.17 -1.20
C ALA A 22 -21.24 -24.76 -2.19
N GLY A 23 -21.32 -24.19 -3.39
CA GLY A 23 -22.07 -24.79 -4.51
C GLY A 23 -21.30 -25.95 -5.14
N ILE A 24 -20.01 -25.75 -5.39
CA ILE A 24 -19.08 -26.78 -5.85
C ILE A 24 -17.79 -26.67 -5.02
N ASP A 25 -17.30 -27.80 -4.51
CA ASP A 25 -15.99 -27.92 -3.86
C ASP A 25 -15.22 -29.06 -4.55
N MET A 26 -14.13 -28.71 -5.23
CA MET A 26 -13.34 -29.62 -6.05
C MET A 26 -11.85 -29.54 -5.68
N THR A 27 -11.16 -30.67 -5.86
CA THR A 27 -9.73 -30.79 -5.60
C THR A 27 -9.08 -31.56 -6.73
N ASN A 28 -7.93 -31.09 -7.23
CA ASN A 28 -7.15 -31.74 -8.29
C ASN A 28 -7.97 -32.05 -9.54
N MET A 29 -8.81 -31.09 -9.96
CA MET A 29 -9.64 -31.22 -11.14
C MET A 29 -9.17 -30.31 -12.28
N ILE A 30 -9.27 -30.83 -13.51
CA ILE A 30 -9.18 -30.04 -14.74
C ILE A 30 -10.58 -30.02 -15.32
N THR A 31 -11.24 -28.86 -15.34
CA THR A 31 -12.63 -28.81 -15.77
C THR A 31 -13.06 -27.43 -16.23
N THR A 32 -14.15 -27.41 -16.99
CA THR A 32 -14.85 -26.21 -17.39
C THR A 32 -16.25 -26.20 -16.79
N ILE A 33 -16.58 -25.18 -16.00
CA ILE A 33 -17.95 -24.94 -15.51
C ILE A 33 -18.63 -23.95 -16.46
N GLY A 34 -19.75 -24.42 -17.04
CA GLY A 34 -20.56 -23.67 -18.00
C GLY A 34 -20.12 -23.89 -19.45
N ILE A 35 -21.08 -24.22 -20.33
CA ILE A 35 -20.81 -24.51 -21.75
C ILE A 35 -21.93 -23.98 -22.65
N THR A 36 -23.15 -24.50 -22.53
CA THR A 36 -24.30 -24.07 -23.35
C THR A 36 -25.38 -23.35 -22.54
N ASN A 37 -25.58 -23.73 -21.28
CA ASN A 37 -26.59 -23.15 -20.39
C ASN A 37 -25.93 -22.27 -19.33
N LEU A 38 -26.69 -21.30 -18.82
CA LEU A 38 -26.28 -20.49 -17.68
C LEU A 38 -26.36 -21.33 -16.39
N ASN A 39 -25.27 -21.36 -15.62
CA ASN A 39 -25.28 -21.86 -14.25
C ASN A 39 -25.60 -20.73 -13.28
N GLU A 40 -26.37 -21.02 -12.24
CA GLU A 40 -26.73 -20.06 -11.21
C GLU A 40 -26.33 -20.57 -9.82
N PHE A 41 -25.60 -19.74 -9.09
CA PHE A 41 -25.20 -19.95 -7.70
C PHE A 41 -25.81 -18.83 -6.85
N GLU A 42 -26.65 -19.18 -5.88
CA GLU A 42 -27.38 -18.19 -5.08
C GLU A 42 -27.38 -18.58 -3.58
N LYS A 43 -27.20 -17.59 -2.69
CA LYS A 43 -27.36 -17.71 -1.22
C LYS A 43 -26.48 -18.79 -0.60
N LEU A 44 -25.20 -18.78 -0.95
CA LEU A 44 -24.18 -19.70 -0.45
C LEU A 44 -23.15 -18.94 0.38
N ASN A 45 -22.43 -19.67 1.24
CA ASN A 45 -21.23 -19.14 1.88
C ASN A 45 -20.11 -18.89 0.87
N THR A 46 -19.94 -19.80 -0.09
CA THR A 46 -18.98 -19.68 -1.20
C THR A 46 -19.62 -20.23 -2.47
N GLY A 47 -19.33 -19.67 -3.64
CA GLY A 47 -19.87 -20.19 -4.91
C GLY A 47 -19.16 -21.47 -5.35
N ILE A 48 -18.00 -21.31 -6.00
CA ILE A 48 -17.11 -22.41 -6.39
C ILE A 48 -15.82 -22.34 -5.58
N VAL A 49 -15.38 -23.50 -5.09
CA VAL A 49 -14.07 -23.71 -4.45
C VAL A 49 -13.27 -24.70 -5.27
N ALA A 50 -12.20 -24.22 -5.89
CA ALA A 50 -11.22 -24.99 -6.62
C ALA A 50 -9.93 -25.09 -5.81
N LYS A 51 -9.53 -26.30 -5.43
CA LYS A 51 -8.29 -26.56 -4.71
C LYS A 51 -7.31 -27.26 -5.63
N SER A 52 -6.15 -26.65 -5.86
CA SER A 52 -5.09 -27.15 -6.76
C SER A 52 -5.64 -27.66 -8.10
N SER A 53 -6.55 -26.89 -8.70
CA SER A 53 -7.32 -27.29 -9.88
C SER A 53 -7.09 -26.30 -11.03
N ILE A 54 -7.19 -26.78 -12.27
CA ILE A 54 -7.19 -25.96 -13.49
C ILE A 54 -8.65 -25.79 -13.88
N LEU A 55 -9.22 -24.64 -13.51
CA LEU A 55 -10.65 -24.37 -13.65
C LEU A 55 -10.89 -23.24 -14.65
N THR A 56 -11.69 -23.53 -15.66
CA THR A 56 -12.32 -22.50 -16.50
C THR A 56 -13.76 -22.29 -16.07
N VAL A 57 -14.14 -21.06 -15.71
CA VAL A 57 -15.52 -20.66 -15.45
C VAL A 57 -16.00 -19.75 -16.57
N LYS A 58 -17.08 -20.17 -17.23
CA LYS A 58 -17.84 -19.37 -18.19
C LYS A 58 -19.33 -19.62 -17.93
N ARG A 59 -20.22 -18.85 -18.56
CA ARG A 59 -21.68 -19.04 -18.44
C ARG A 59 -22.20 -19.24 -17.01
N SER A 60 -21.68 -18.50 -16.04
CA SER A 60 -22.01 -18.73 -14.64
C SER A 60 -22.28 -17.41 -13.94
N LYS A 61 -23.35 -17.41 -13.12
CA LYS A 61 -23.82 -16.25 -12.37
C LYS A 61 -23.80 -16.55 -10.88
N PHE A 62 -23.22 -15.65 -10.11
CA PHE A 62 -23.13 -15.74 -8.65
C PHE A 62 -23.89 -14.58 -8.01
N THR A 63 -24.85 -14.88 -7.16
CA THR A 63 -25.68 -13.86 -6.50
C THR A 63 -25.84 -14.12 -5.01
N ASN A 64 -25.86 -13.06 -4.21
CA ASN A 64 -26.14 -13.16 -2.77
C ASN A 64 -25.17 -14.12 -2.03
N ILE A 65 -23.90 -14.17 -2.45
CA ILE A 65 -22.86 -14.98 -1.78
C ILE A 65 -22.30 -14.17 -0.62
N GLY A 66 -22.45 -14.66 0.61
CA GLY A 66 -22.08 -13.93 1.82
C GLY A 66 -21.48 -14.86 2.85
N TYR A 67 -20.64 -14.37 3.75
CA TYR A 67 -19.99 -15.25 4.71
C TYR A 67 -20.93 -15.68 5.84
N ASP A 68 -20.82 -16.95 6.25
CA ASP A 68 -21.39 -17.46 7.48
C ASP A 68 -20.28 -17.55 8.55
N MET A 69 -20.56 -17.08 9.77
CA MET A 69 -19.57 -17.09 10.86
C MET A 69 -19.19 -18.50 11.33
N PHE A 70 -19.97 -19.53 10.97
CA PHE A 70 -19.63 -20.92 11.23
C PHE A 70 -18.38 -21.38 10.46
N TYR A 71 -18.18 -20.87 9.23
CA TYR A 71 -17.06 -21.23 8.37
C TYR A 71 -15.88 -20.30 8.63
N THR A 72 -14.67 -20.86 8.78
CA THR A 72 -13.47 -20.10 9.19
C THR A 72 -12.51 -19.83 8.05
N GLU A 73 -12.76 -20.39 6.86
CA GLU A 73 -11.89 -20.25 5.70
C GLU A 73 -11.71 -18.76 5.31
N PRO A 74 -10.49 -18.35 4.89
CA PRO A 74 -10.19 -16.93 4.57
C PRO A 74 -10.94 -16.43 3.32
N TYR A 75 -11.45 -17.36 2.51
CA TYR A 75 -12.20 -17.10 1.29
C TYR A 75 -13.72 -17.15 1.47
N ARG A 76 -14.26 -17.25 2.69
CA ARG A 76 -15.70 -17.19 2.93
C ARG A 76 -16.34 -15.93 2.33
N GLY A 77 -17.57 -16.06 1.85
CA GLY A 77 -18.30 -14.98 1.15
C GLY A 77 -17.86 -14.73 -0.29
N THR A 78 -17.05 -15.60 -0.89
CA THR A 78 -16.49 -15.39 -2.23
C THR A 78 -17.28 -16.15 -3.29
N ALA A 79 -17.57 -15.51 -4.44
CA ALA A 79 -18.22 -16.17 -5.56
C ALA A 79 -17.33 -17.26 -6.18
N MET A 80 -16.06 -16.96 -6.47
CA MET A 80 -15.11 -17.91 -7.07
C MET A 80 -13.79 -17.95 -6.31
N VAL A 81 -13.35 -19.15 -5.93
CA VAL A 81 -12.15 -19.38 -5.15
C VAL A 81 -11.23 -20.34 -5.89
N SER A 82 -9.95 -19.98 -6.02
CA SER A 82 -8.90 -20.91 -6.43
C SER A 82 -7.72 -20.87 -5.47
N VAL A 83 -7.41 -22.00 -4.85
CA VAL A 83 -6.36 -22.07 -3.83
C VAL A 83 -5.45 -23.28 -4.02
N GLY A 84 -4.14 -23.13 -3.80
CA GLY A 84 -3.24 -24.29 -3.66
C GLY A 84 -3.38 -24.97 -2.30
N ILE A 85 -3.28 -26.31 -2.25
CA ILE A 85 -3.30 -27.06 -0.98
C ILE A 85 -1.90 -27.07 -0.34
N PRO A 86 -1.75 -26.84 0.99
CA PRO A 86 -0.43 -26.67 1.62
C PRO A 86 0.44 -27.93 1.78
N THR A 87 -0.08 -29.16 1.70
CA THR A 87 0.68 -30.35 2.12
C THR A 87 0.53 -31.49 1.12
N GLY A 88 1.66 -31.92 0.53
CA GLY A 88 1.76 -33.12 -0.32
C GLY A 88 1.18 -32.99 -1.72
N ASP A 89 0.70 -31.81 -2.12
CA ASP A 89 0.12 -31.59 -3.43
C ASP A 89 1.13 -30.97 -4.40
N ILE A 90 1.29 -31.62 -5.55
CA ILE A 90 2.22 -31.22 -6.60
C ILE A 90 1.56 -30.30 -7.65
N HIS A 91 0.23 -30.16 -7.62
CA HIS A 91 -0.54 -29.43 -8.63
C HIS A 91 -0.59 -27.93 -8.33
N THR A 92 -0.31 -27.13 -9.36
CA THR A 92 -0.54 -25.69 -9.34
C THR A 92 -1.94 -25.35 -9.84
N GLY A 93 -2.69 -24.60 -9.04
CA GLY A 93 -4.02 -24.15 -9.44
C GLY A 93 -3.98 -22.97 -10.42
N SER A 94 -4.95 -22.93 -11.32
CA SER A 94 -5.25 -21.78 -12.16
C SER A 94 -6.75 -21.59 -12.30
N LEU A 95 -7.19 -20.33 -12.27
CA LEU A 95 -8.58 -19.96 -12.49
C LEU A 95 -8.66 -19.04 -13.71
N THR A 96 -9.34 -19.52 -14.74
CA THR A 96 -9.70 -18.73 -15.92
C THR A 96 -11.18 -18.39 -15.82
N VAL A 97 -11.52 -17.10 -15.82
CA VAL A 97 -12.89 -16.62 -15.86
C VAL A 97 -13.08 -15.82 -17.13
N LEU A 98 -13.93 -16.36 -18.01
CA LEU A 98 -14.16 -15.80 -19.34
C LEU A 98 -15.52 -15.09 -19.40
N PRO A 99 -15.65 -14.10 -20.30
CA PRO A 99 -16.90 -13.40 -20.48
C PRO A 99 -17.96 -14.31 -21.07
N GLU A 100 -19.22 -13.91 -20.90
CA GLU A 100 -20.29 -14.40 -21.77
C GLU A 100 -21.24 -13.27 -22.17
N ALA A 101 -21.55 -13.22 -23.47
CA ALA A 101 -22.60 -12.46 -24.16
C ALA A 101 -23.09 -11.20 -23.43
N ILE A 102 -22.61 -10.05 -23.92
CA ILE A 102 -23.09 -8.67 -23.71
C ILE A 102 -24.47 -8.64 -23.03
N THR A 103 -24.52 -8.48 -21.70
CA THR A 103 -25.66 -8.03 -20.83
C THR A 103 -25.70 -8.67 -19.43
N TYR A 104 -24.96 -9.75 -19.12
CA TYR A 104 -25.09 -10.45 -17.84
C TYR A 104 -24.07 -9.99 -16.77
N ASN A 105 -24.49 -10.03 -15.50
CA ASN A 105 -23.61 -9.85 -14.34
C ASN A 105 -23.01 -11.20 -13.95
N THR A 106 -21.67 -11.33 -13.96
CA THR A 106 -20.99 -12.56 -13.55
C THR A 106 -21.12 -12.78 -12.05
N VAL A 107 -20.84 -11.74 -11.24
CA VAL A 107 -21.13 -11.74 -9.81
C VAL A 107 -21.89 -10.47 -9.43
N ASP A 108 -22.87 -10.62 -8.55
CA ASP A 108 -23.70 -9.51 -8.07
C ASP A 108 -24.07 -9.71 -6.59
N ASN A 109 -24.04 -8.64 -5.81
CA ASN A 109 -24.40 -8.64 -4.38
C ASN A 109 -23.68 -9.75 -3.57
N CYS A 110 -22.36 -9.86 -3.74
CA CYS A 110 -21.54 -10.83 -3.03
C CYS A 110 -20.59 -10.11 -2.05
N TYR A 111 -20.11 -10.79 -0.99
CA TYR A 111 -19.07 -10.19 -0.15
C TYR A 111 -17.78 -9.99 -0.97
N ARG A 112 -17.32 -11.03 -1.67
CA ARG A 112 -16.15 -10.98 -2.57
C ARG A 112 -16.45 -11.61 -3.93
N GLY A 113 -15.89 -11.05 -5.00
CA GLY A 113 -15.94 -11.65 -6.33
C GLY A 113 -15.02 -12.85 -6.47
N ILE A 114 -13.71 -12.60 -6.54
CA ILE A 114 -12.70 -13.64 -6.77
C ILE A 114 -11.69 -13.65 -5.63
N TYR A 115 -11.30 -14.84 -5.18
CA TYR A 115 -10.20 -15.05 -4.24
C TYR A 115 -9.21 -16.05 -4.83
N VAL A 116 -7.95 -15.65 -4.95
CA VAL A 116 -6.86 -16.55 -5.33
C VAL A 116 -5.73 -16.54 -4.30
N ASN A 117 -5.23 -17.73 -3.96
CA ASN A 117 -4.09 -17.91 -3.07
C ASN A 117 -3.25 -19.11 -3.53
N LYS A 118 -1.95 -18.99 -3.80
CA LYS A 118 -1.15 -20.10 -4.38
C LYS A 118 -1.75 -20.62 -5.70
N SER A 119 -2.35 -19.71 -6.48
CA SER A 119 -3.01 -19.98 -7.75
C SER A 119 -2.84 -18.78 -8.68
N ALA A 120 -2.75 -19.03 -9.99
CA ALA A 120 -2.85 -17.97 -10.99
C ALA A 120 -4.31 -17.61 -11.28
N LEU A 121 -4.53 -16.40 -11.79
CA LEU A 121 -5.84 -15.88 -12.20
C LEU A 121 -5.76 -15.29 -13.61
N TYR A 122 -6.72 -15.65 -14.45
CA TYR A 122 -7.02 -14.97 -15.70
C TYR A 122 -8.50 -14.60 -15.70
N ALA A 123 -8.83 -13.34 -15.38
CA ALA A 123 -10.20 -12.84 -15.45
C ALA A 123 -10.30 -11.78 -16.53
N ASP A 124 -11.07 -12.04 -17.58
CA ASP A 124 -11.23 -11.12 -18.70
C ASP A 124 -12.70 -10.79 -18.97
N TYR A 125 -13.01 -9.51 -19.20
CA TYR A 125 -14.32 -9.02 -19.66
C TYR A 125 -15.51 -9.48 -18.79
N ILE A 126 -15.35 -9.57 -17.46
CA ILE A 126 -16.43 -9.95 -16.54
C ILE A 126 -17.01 -8.77 -15.76
N HIS A 127 -18.22 -8.95 -15.25
CA HIS A 127 -18.91 -7.98 -14.39
C HIS A 127 -18.95 -8.47 -12.94
N ILE A 128 -18.25 -7.77 -12.04
CA ILE A 128 -18.22 -8.01 -10.60
C ILE A 128 -18.89 -6.83 -9.92
N LEU A 129 -20.20 -6.93 -9.68
CA LEU A 129 -21.02 -5.78 -9.27
C LEU A 129 -21.47 -5.90 -7.81
N ASN A 130 -21.61 -4.74 -7.16
CA ASN A 130 -22.17 -4.59 -5.82
C ASN A 130 -21.50 -5.49 -4.78
N VAL A 131 -20.17 -5.54 -4.80
CA VAL A 131 -19.39 -6.36 -3.86
C VAL A 131 -18.69 -5.53 -2.78
N THR A 132 -18.28 -6.15 -1.68
CA THR A 132 -17.37 -5.46 -0.74
C THR A 132 -15.95 -5.46 -1.30
N GLN A 133 -15.48 -6.59 -1.83
CA GLN A 133 -14.16 -6.73 -2.45
C GLN A 133 -14.27 -7.38 -3.84
N GLY A 134 -13.69 -6.78 -4.88
CA GLY A 134 -13.75 -7.32 -6.24
C GLY A 134 -12.91 -8.58 -6.40
N VAL A 135 -11.59 -8.39 -6.43
CA VAL A 135 -10.60 -9.47 -6.55
C VAL A 135 -9.60 -9.38 -5.41
N TYR A 136 -9.34 -10.50 -4.75
CA TYR A 136 -8.25 -10.65 -3.80
C TYR A 136 -7.26 -11.68 -4.34
N GLY A 137 -5.97 -11.35 -4.35
CA GLY A 137 -4.91 -12.27 -4.77
C GLY A 137 -3.66 -12.18 -3.91
N THR A 138 -3.15 -13.34 -3.50
CA THR A 138 -1.89 -13.47 -2.78
C THR A 138 -1.14 -14.71 -3.23
N GLN A 139 0.19 -14.72 -3.09
CA GLN A 139 1.04 -15.86 -3.39
C GLN A 139 0.76 -16.48 -4.77
N THR A 140 0.57 -15.67 -5.82
CA THR A 140 0.39 -16.19 -7.19
C THR A 140 1.47 -17.20 -7.53
N THR A 141 1.06 -18.29 -8.20
CA THR A 141 1.92 -19.43 -8.54
C THR A 141 3.26 -18.98 -9.14
N LEU A 142 4.34 -19.63 -8.70
CA LEU A 142 5.71 -19.44 -9.18
C LEU A 142 5.78 -19.21 -10.70
N LEU A 143 6.37 -18.08 -11.10
CA LEU A 143 6.59 -17.61 -12.48
C LEU A 143 5.32 -17.48 -13.35
N GLN A 144 4.13 -17.60 -12.76
CA GLN A 144 2.88 -17.32 -13.47
C GLN A 144 2.48 -15.85 -13.35
N THR A 145 1.54 -15.46 -14.22
CA THR A 145 0.94 -14.13 -14.22
C THR A 145 -0.50 -14.22 -13.72
N SER A 146 -0.89 -13.30 -12.85
CA SER A 146 -2.30 -13.08 -12.51
C SER A 146 -2.78 -11.80 -13.21
N MET A 147 -3.88 -11.90 -13.94
CA MET A 147 -4.44 -10.81 -14.73
C MET A 147 -5.93 -10.61 -14.49
N VAL A 148 -6.32 -9.35 -14.35
CA VAL A 148 -7.71 -8.88 -14.37
C VAL A 148 -7.81 -7.83 -15.47
N SER A 149 -8.48 -8.15 -16.57
CA SER A 149 -8.54 -7.31 -17.76
C SER A 149 -9.96 -7.05 -18.22
N ASN A 150 -10.21 -5.84 -18.74
CA ASN A 150 -11.47 -5.44 -19.36
C ASN A 150 -12.72 -5.65 -18.48
N CYS A 151 -12.55 -5.75 -17.16
CA CYS A 151 -13.65 -6.04 -16.24
C CYS A 151 -14.39 -4.76 -15.83
N THR A 152 -15.68 -4.89 -15.51
CA THR A 152 -16.43 -3.86 -14.80
C THR A 152 -16.59 -4.28 -13.34
N ILE A 153 -16.05 -3.50 -12.41
CA ILE A 153 -16.02 -3.81 -10.99
C ILE A 153 -16.69 -2.67 -10.22
N THR A 154 -17.75 -2.96 -9.45
CA THR A 154 -18.36 -1.98 -8.53
C THR A 154 -18.29 -2.49 -7.10
N THR A 155 -17.64 -1.72 -6.22
CA THR A 155 -17.35 -2.16 -4.86
C THR A 155 -17.70 -1.10 -3.80
N SER A 156 -17.86 -1.52 -2.55
CA SER A 156 -17.94 -0.63 -1.38
C SER A 156 -16.66 -0.60 -0.53
N GLY A 157 -15.73 -1.53 -0.78
CA GLY A 157 -14.41 -1.63 -0.15
C GLY A 157 -13.30 -1.50 -1.19
N THR A 158 -12.64 -2.62 -1.55
CA THR A 158 -11.53 -2.62 -2.52
C THR A 158 -11.91 -3.24 -3.86
N GLY A 159 -11.52 -2.61 -4.98
CA GLY A 159 -11.66 -3.18 -6.32
C GLY A 159 -10.79 -4.42 -6.53
N ILE A 160 -9.48 -4.21 -6.68
CA ILE A 160 -8.47 -5.27 -6.83
C ILE A 160 -7.47 -5.12 -5.68
N PHE A 161 -7.25 -6.20 -4.93
CA PHE A 161 -6.35 -6.24 -3.78
C PHE A 161 -5.31 -7.34 -4.00
N TRP A 162 -4.07 -6.94 -4.31
CA TRP A 162 -2.93 -7.83 -4.45
C TRP A 162 -1.90 -7.57 -3.37
N VAL A 163 -1.55 -8.63 -2.66
CA VAL A 163 -0.60 -8.57 -1.55
C VAL A 163 0.31 -9.79 -1.56
N ASN A 164 1.62 -9.56 -1.36
CA ASN A 164 2.62 -10.60 -1.16
C ASN A 164 2.61 -11.66 -2.29
N ASN A 165 3.06 -11.27 -3.49
CA ASN A 165 3.18 -12.15 -4.66
C ASN A 165 4.66 -12.33 -5.10
N PRO A 166 5.59 -12.69 -4.18
CA PRO A 166 7.04 -12.68 -4.41
C PRO A 166 7.50 -13.46 -5.63
N LEU A 167 6.87 -14.61 -5.86
CA LEU A 167 7.31 -15.58 -6.86
C LEU A 167 6.56 -15.43 -8.18
N ALA A 168 5.61 -14.48 -8.26
CA ALA A 168 4.86 -14.24 -9.49
C ALA A 168 5.74 -13.54 -10.53
N LYS A 169 5.53 -13.86 -11.80
CA LYS A 169 6.19 -13.16 -12.91
C LYS A 169 5.62 -11.74 -13.05
N ALA A 170 4.30 -11.61 -12.95
CA ALA A 170 3.63 -10.32 -13.04
C ALA A 170 2.22 -10.36 -12.43
N MET A 171 1.75 -9.18 -12.03
CA MET A 171 0.38 -8.92 -11.62
C MET A 171 -0.18 -7.80 -12.50
N MET A 172 -1.27 -8.04 -13.23
CA MET A 172 -1.70 -7.16 -14.33
C MET A 172 -3.17 -6.74 -14.22
N ALA A 173 -3.42 -5.44 -14.01
CA ALA A 173 -4.76 -4.85 -14.07
C ALA A 173 -4.86 -3.93 -15.29
N ILE A 174 -5.57 -4.37 -16.34
CA ILE A 174 -5.54 -3.70 -17.65
C ILE A 174 -6.94 -3.39 -18.16
N GLY A 175 -7.22 -2.14 -18.51
CA GLY A 175 -8.46 -1.81 -19.21
C GLY A 175 -9.74 -1.92 -18.37
N ASN A 176 -9.65 -1.94 -17.04
CA ASN A 176 -10.81 -2.15 -16.17
C ASN A 176 -11.58 -0.86 -15.91
N ASN A 177 -12.91 -0.99 -15.76
CA ASN A 177 -13.78 0.05 -15.22
C ASN A 177 -14.06 -0.25 -13.75
N ILE A 178 -13.46 0.51 -12.83
CA ILE A 178 -13.59 0.27 -11.38
C ILE A 178 -14.31 1.45 -10.74
N THR A 179 -15.45 1.19 -10.11
CA THR A 179 -16.18 2.18 -9.31
C THR A 179 -16.18 1.77 -7.84
N VAL A 180 -15.61 2.61 -6.98
CA VAL A 180 -15.62 2.40 -5.53
C VAL A 180 -16.63 3.35 -4.91
N ASN A 181 -17.73 2.81 -4.41
CA ASN A 181 -18.80 3.51 -3.71
C ASN A 181 -18.74 3.18 -2.22
N ALA A 182 -17.76 3.75 -1.53
CA ALA A 182 -17.62 3.58 -0.10
C ALA A 182 -18.64 4.44 0.66
N SER A 183 -19.01 3.98 1.86
CA SER A 183 -19.84 4.77 2.76
C SER A 183 -19.14 6.08 3.12
N VAL A 184 -19.90 7.17 3.23
CA VAL A 184 -19.40 8.47 3.73
C VAL A 184 -18.61 8.24 5.02
N MET A 185 -17.41 8.81 5.07
CA MET A 185 -16.50 8.65 6.19
C MET A 185 -16.76 9.75 7.23
N PRO A 186 -16.68 9.44 8.54
CA PRO A 186 -16.61 10.50 9.55
C PRO A 186 -15.41 11.42 9.27
N PRO A 187 -15.51 12.73 9.54
CA PRO A 187 -14.38 13.63 9.41
C PRO A 187 -13.18 13.17 10.24
N GLY A 188 -11.97 13.27 9.68
CA GLY A 188 -10.73 12.91 10.36
C GLY A 188 -10.44 11.40 10.45
N LEU A 189 -11.18 10.54 9.74
CA LEU A 189 -10.89 9.12 9.64
C LEU A 189 -9.53 8.89 8.96
N ALA A 190 -8.66 8.10 9.59
CA ALA A 190 -7.36 7.75 9.03
C ALA A 190 -7.48 6.83 7.81
N LYS A 191 -6.40 6.71 7.05
CA LYS A 191 -6.38 5.91 5.82
C LYS A 191 -6.39 4.41 6.14
N ARG A 192 -7.11 3.62 5.33
CA ARG A 192 -7.16 2.14 5.38
C ARG A 192 -6.87 1.52 4.03
N MET A 193 -6.42 0.26 4.02
CA MET A 193 -6.17 -0.52 2.80
C MET A 193 -7.41 -1.23 2.25
N SER A 194 -8.50 -1.30 3.03
CA SER A 194 -9.77 -1.93 2.65
C SER A 194 -10.69 -1.07 1.77
N ARG A 195 -10.26 0.14 1.37
CA ARG A 195 -11.13 1.14 0.72
C ARG A 195 -10.41 1.91 -0.39
N GLY A 196 -10.23 1.29 -1.54
CA GLY A 196 -9.70 1.93 -2.74
C GLY A 196 -9.85 1.08 -4.00
N ALA A 197 -9.43 1.58 -5.16
CA ALA A 197 -9.69 0.84 -6.41
C ALA A 197 -8.68 -0.29 -6.65
N ILE A 198 -7.37 -0.01 -6.63
CA ILE A 198 -6.32 -1.02 -6.84
C ILE A 198 -5.25 -0.89 -5.75
N TYR A 199 -5.04 -1.97 -5.00
CA TYR A 199 -3.94 -2.10 -4.04
C TYR A 199 -2.92 -3.12 -4.54
N ALA A 200 -1.65 -2.73 -4.54
CA ALA A 200 -0.50 -3.56 -4.91
C ALA A 200 0.58 -3.40 -3.83
N GLY A 201 0.74 -4.40 -2.97
CA GLY A 201 1.67 -4.37 -1.84
C GLY A 201 2.59 -5.59 -1.78
N GLU A 202 3.87 -5.36 -1.51
CA GLU A 202 4.85 -6.43 -1.26
C GLU A 202 5.49 -6.28 0.12
N THR A 203 5.90 -7.39 0.72
CA THR A 203 6.46 -7.41 2.09
C THR A 203 7.95 -7.09 2.11
N THR A 204 8.61 -7.04 0.96
CA THR A 204 9.99 -6.58 0.77
C THR A 204 10.15 -5.85 -0.55
N LEU A 205 11.17 -5.00 -0.59
CA LEU A 205 11.46 -4.04 -1.66
C LEU A 205 12.06 -4.70 -2.91
N PHE A 206 12.47 -5.97 -2.83
CA PHE A 206 13.28 -6.64 -3.87
C PHE A 206 12.60 -7.80 -4.58
N LYS A 207 11.31 -8.04 -4.31
CA LYS A 207 10.58 -9.10 -5.02
C LYS A 207 10.53 -8.77 -6.52
N PRO A 208 10.88 -9.72 -7.41
CA PRO A 208 10.99 -9.46 -8.85
C PRO A 208 9.64 -9.23 -9.54
N VAL A 209 8.52 -9.46 -8.84
CA VAL A 209 7.18 -9.32 -9.39
C VAL A 209 6.93 -7.93 -9.96
N VAL A 210 6.47 -7.89 -11.21
CA VAL A 210 6.14 -6.64 -11.90
C VAL A 210 4.64 -6.38 -11.84
N TYR A 211 4.24 -5.29 -11.19
CA TYR A 211 2.87 -4.80 -11.26
C TYR A 211 2.67 -3.95 -12.52
N THR A 212 1.69 -4.31 -13.36
CA THR A 212 1.29 -3.53 -14.55
C THR A 212 -0.16 -3.08 -14.41
N LEU A 213 -0.35 -1.81 -14.10
CA LEU A 213 -1.65 -1.18 -13.84
C LEU A 213 -1.90 -0.17 -14.97
N ASN A 214 -2.52 -0.64 -16.05
CA ASN A 214 -2.58 0.11 -17.31
C ASN A 214 -4.00 0.39 -17.79
N ASN A 215 -4.25 1.60 -18.27
CA ASN A 215 -5.49 1.97 -18.98
C ASN A 215 -6.77 1.66 -18.18
N ASN A 216 -6.74 1.78 -16.85
CA ASN A 216 -7.93 1.59 -16.02
C ASN A 216 -8.70 2.91 -15.87
N ASN A 217 -10.03 2.85 -15.92
CA ASN A 217 -10.91 3.97 -15.65
C ASN A 217 -11.54 3.78 -14.26
N ILE A 218 -11.15 4.64 -13.33
CA ILE A 218 -11.43 4.54 -11.90
C ILE A 218 -12.30 5.72 -11.46
N GLN A 219 -13.40 5.42 -10.78
CA GLN A 219 -14.24 6.40 -10.10
C GLN A 219 -14.29 6.11 -8.60
N LEU A 220 -13.92 7.10 -7.80
CA LEU A 220 -13.89 7.01 -6.34
C LEU A 220 -14.95 7.91 -5.73
N SER A 221 -15.84 7.31 -4.94
CA SER A 221 -16.81 8.00 -4.10
C SER A 221 -16.51 7.67 -2.63
N ASN A 222 -16.00 8.63 -1.86
CA ASN A 222 -15.62 8.48 -0.45
C ASN A 222 -14.59 7.35 -0.17
N ALA A 223 -13.74 7.03 -1.15
CA ALA A 223 -12.65 6.07 -1.01
C ALA A 223 -11.31 6.78 -0.73
N PHE A 224 -10.31 6.05 -0.25
CA PHE A 224 -9.02 6.60 0.15
C PHE A 224 -7.99 6.69 -0.98
N TYR A 225 -8.05 5.80 -1.97
CA TYR A 225 -7.06 5.78 -3.03
C TYR A 225 -7.61 5.21 -4.35
N GLY A 226 -7.09 5.71 -5.46
CA GLY A 226 -7.28 5.11 -6.78
C GLY A 226 -6.36 3.92 -6.94
N ILE A 227 -5.05 4.18 -6.95
CA ILE A 227 -4.01 3.15 -7.05
C ILE A 227 -3.02 3.38 -5.91
N MET A 228 -2.84 2.38 -5.06
CA MET A 228 -1.85 2.37 -3.98
C MET A 228 -0.81 1.30 -4.24
N ASN A 229 0.46 1.70 -4.33
CA ASN A 229 1.60 0.84 -4.57
C ASN A 229 2.55 0.94 -3.38
N ASN A 230 2.69 -0.15 -2.63
CA ASN A 230 3.45 -0.18 -1.38
C ASN A 230 4.59 -1.19 -1.45
N ALA A 231 5.81 -0.71 -1.17
CA ALA A 231 7.02 -1.52 -1.07
C ALA A 231 7.25 -2.44 -2.30
N ALA A 232 6.82 -2.00 -3.48
CA ALA A 232 6.90 -2.79 -4.71
C ALA A 232 8.05 -2.33 -5.62
N LEU A 233 8.57 -3.28 -6.40
CA LEU A 233 9.65 -3.08 -7.37
C LEU A 233 9.09 -2.95 -8.79
N ASN A 234 9.68 -2.09 -9.63
CA ASN A 234 9.46 -2.04 -11.08
C ASN A 234 7.99 -1.85 -11.53
N SER A 235 7.15 -1.25 -10.68
CA SER A 235 5.72 -1.08 -10.96
C SER A 235 5.48 -0.14 -12.14
N LYS A 236 4.56 -0.50 -13.04
CA LYS A 236 4.17 0.26 -14.23
C LYS A 236 2.72 0.74 -14.07
N ILE A 237 2.52 2.01 -13.76
CA ILE A 237 1.20 2.62 -13.52
C ILE A 237 0.94 3.65 -14.63
N LYS A 238 0.18 3.25 -15.64
CA LYS A 238 0.16 3.94 -16.93
C LYS A 238 -1.23 4.16 -17.47
N GLU A 239 -1.44 5.28 -18.14
CA GLU A 239 -2.65 5.56 -18.93
C GLU A 239 -3.97 5.45 -18.13
N ASN A 240 -3.93 5.52 -16.80
CA ASN A 240 -5.12 5.40 -15.98
C ASN A 240 -5.87 6.74 -15.91
N MET A 241 -7.19 6.67 -15.91
CA MET A 241 -8.08 7.80 -15.68
C MET A 241 -8.74 7.66 -14.32
N ILE A 242 -8.46 8.57 -13.40
CA ILE A 242 -8.95 8.51 -12.01
C ILE A 242 -9.78 9.75 -11.71
N ARG A 243 -11.04 9.54 -11.31
CA ARG A 243 -11.94 10.60 -10.84
C ARG A 243 -12.20 10.44 -9.36
N ILE A 244 -11.91 11.48 -8.59
CA ILE A 244 -12.10 11.53 -7.15
C ILE A 244 -13.34 12.38 -6.85
N SER A 245 -14.24 11.86 -6.03
CA SER A 245 -15.43 12.57 -5.55
C SER A 245 -15.62 12.27 -4.06
N GLN A 246 -15.60 13.31 -3.23
CA GLN A 246 -15.59 13.21 -1.78
C GLN A 246 -16.70 14.05 -1.18
N SER A 247 -17.32 13.57 -0.11
CA SER A 247 -18.08 14.42 0.80
C SER A 247 -17.14 15.35 1.58
N SER A 248 -17.57 16.58 1.88
CA SER A 248 -16.78 17.55 2.65
C SER A 248 -16.27 16.98 3.99
N GLY A 249 -14.97 17.17 4.30
CA GLY A 249 -14.38 16.80 5.60
C GLY A 249 -13.48 15.56 5.59
N ASN A 250 -13.17 14.98 4.42
CA ASN A 250 -12.40 13.73 4.32
C ASN A 250 -10.89 13.97 4.47
N ALA A 251 -10.24 13.05 5.20
CA ALA A 251 -8.79 12.98 5.37
C ALA A 251 -8.13 12.18 4.24
N ASP A 252 -6.97 12.67 3.81
CA ASP A 252 -5.96 12.09 2.90
C ASP A 252 -6.44 11.10 1.83
N VAL A 253 -6.96 11.64 0.72
CA VAL A 253 -7.36 10.84 -0.45
C VAL A 253 -6.33 10.99 -1.57
N THR A 254 -5.91 9.89 -2.17
CA THR A 254 -4.88 9.87 -3.22
C THR A 254 -5.43 9.37 -4.56
N GLY A 255 -5.01 9.95 -5.68
CA GLY A 255 -5.25 9.37 -7.00
C GLY A 255 -4.34 8.16 -7.20
N ILE A 256 -3.05 8.42 -7.30
CA ILE A 256 -1.97 7.42 -7.35
C ILE A 256 -1.03 7.65 -6.17
N GLU A 257 -0.61 6.57 -5.54
CA GLU A 257 0.26 6.60 -4.37
C GLU A 257 1.40 5.61 -4.50
N LEU A 258 2.62 6.10 -4.25
CA LEU A 258 3.85 5.33 -4.19
C LEU A 258 4.43 5.45 -2.78
N ASN A 259 4.46 4.34 -2.05
CA ASN A 259 4.97 4.27 -0.69
C ASN A 259 6.14 3.30 -0.63
N SER A 260 7.35 3.81 -0.37
CA SER A 260 8.57 3.00 -0.31
C SER A 260 8.78 2.15 -1.57
N SER A 261 8.34 2.61 -2.74
CA SER A 261 8.45 1.85 -3.99
C SER A 261 9.78 2.13 -4.69
N TYR A 262 10.31 1.12 -5.39
CA TYR A 262 11.57 1.22 -6.14
C TYR A 262 11.31 1.11 -7.63
N ASN A 263 11.89 2.04 -8.40
CA ASN A 263 11.84 2.04 -9.86
C ASN A 263 10.42 2.04 -10.45
N ALA A 264 9.48 2.69 -9.77
CA ALA A 264 8.11 2.83 -10.25
C ALA A 264 8.03 3.81 -11.43
N ASN A 265 7.23 3.46 -12.45
CA ASN A 265 6.96 4.30 -13.60
C ASN A 265 5.48 4.70 -13.64
N VAL A 266 5.21 5.95 -13.26
CA VAL A 266 3.88 6.57 -13.24
C VAL A 266 3.79 7.54 -14.41
N SER A 267 3.14 7.13 -15.51
CA SER A 267 3.10 7.96 -16.71
C SER A 267 1.77 7.99 -17.45
N CYS A 268 1.48 9.13 -18.08
CA CYS A 268 0.30 9.31 -18.91
C CYS A 268 -1.03 9.10 -18.18
N ASN A 269 -1.05 9.24 -16.85
CA ASN A 269 -2.28 9.14 -16.07
C ASN A 269 -2.99 10.50 -16.03
N THR A 270 -4.32 10.47 -16.02
CA THR A 270 -5.17 11.64 -15.80
C THR A 270 -5.90 11.49 -14.47
N ILE A 271 -5.65 12.39 -13.54
CA ILE A 271 -6.28 12.40 -12.22
C ILE A 271 -7.06 13.70 -12.05
N LYS A 272 -8.37 13.57 -11.83
CA LYS A 272 -9.28 14.69 -11.61
C LYS A 272 -9.93 14.60 -10.24
N GLY A 273 -9.74 15.62 -9.41
CA GLY A 273 -10.39 15.77 -8.11
C GLY A 273 -11.64 16.65 -8.14
N ASP A 274 -12.09 17.03 -6.95
CA ASP A 274 -13.28 17.85 -6.68
C ASP A 274 -12.98 19.16 -5.91
N TYR A 275 -11.70 19.52 -5.71
CA TYR A 275 -11.27 20.75 -5.01
C TYR A 275 -11.88 22.02 -5.60
N ALA A 276 -11.92 22.13 -6.93
CA ALA A 276 -12.50 23.29 -7.63
C ALA A 276 -14.01 23.50 -7.33
N GLY A 277 -14.70 22.46 -6.84
CA GLY A 277 -16.09 22.52 -6.38
C GLY A 277 -16.27 23.03 -4.94
N GLY A 278 -15.19 23.39 -4.23
CA GLY A 278 -15.23 23.87 -2.86
C GLY A 278 -14.97 22.81 -1.77
N SER A 279 -14.50 21.62 -2.14
CA SER A 279 -14.11 20.57 -1.18
C SER A 279 -12.83 20.95 -0.43
N ALA A 280 -12.91 21.09 0.90
CA ALA A 280 -11.81 21.50 1.78
C ALA A 280 -10.88 20.34 2.24
N GLY A 281 -10.77 19.26 1.46
CA GLY A 281 -10.06 18.03 1.88
C GLY A 281 -8.60 17.94 1.40
N ASN A 282 -7.77 17.17 2.11
CA ASN A 282 -6.41 16.81 1.68
C ASN A 282 -6.46 15.75 0.55
N THR A 283 -6.82 16.15 -0.67
CA THR A 283 -6.76 15.26 -1.83
C THR A 283 -5.46 15.48 -2.60
N TYR A 284 -4.81 14.41 -3.04
CA TYR A 284 -3.56 14.42 -3.78
C TYR A 284 -3.74 13.73 -5.12
N SER A 285 -3.30 14.32 -6.24
CA SER A 285 -3.35 13.59 -7.52
C SER A 285 -2.32 12.46 -7.54
N ILE A 286 -1.07 12.79 -7.22
CA ILE A 286 0.03 11.83 -7.07
C ILE A 286 0.70 12.08 -5.72
N TYR A 287 0.78 11.04 -4.89
CA TYR A 287 1.41 11.06 -3.58
C TYR A 287 2.62 10.13 -3.58
N VAL A 288 3.78 10.64 -3.18
CA VAL A 288 5.03 9.89 -3.17
C VAL A 288 5.69 10.04 -1.81
N THR A 289 6.06 8.93 -1.20
CA THR A 289 6.79 8.92 0.06
C THR A 289 7.91 7.90 0.02
N GLN A 290 9.11 8.32 0.42
CA GLN A 290 10.31 7.49 0.58
C GLN A 290 10.56 6.52 -0.60
N SER A 291 10.25 6.95 -1.82
CA SER A 291 10.32 6.10 -3.01
C SER A 291 11.56 6.46 -3.82
N THR A 292 12.28 5.45 -4.29
CA THR A 292 13.57 5.63 -4.95
C THR A 292 13.45 5.36 -6.45
N ARG A 293 14.14 6.16 -7.27
CA ARG A 293 14.16 6.02 -8.74
C ARG A 293 12.75 6.12 -9.36
N ALA A 294 11.85 6.91 -8.78
CA ALA A 294 10.50 7.08 -9.29
C ALA A 294 10.49 7.92 -10.58
N ASN A 295 9.92 7.40 -11.66
CA ASN A 295 9.66 8.16 -12.89
C ASN A 295 8.21 8.60 -12.95
N ILE A 296 7.99 9.91 -12.79
CA ILE A 296 6.66 10.52 -12.77
C ILE A 296 6.60 11.46 -13.97
N SER A 297 5.96 11.01 -15.05
CA SER A 297 6.06 11.72 -16.32
C SER A 297 4.77 11.82 -17.11
N CYS A 298 4.50 13.00 -17.65
CA CYS A 298 3.36 13.23 -18.55
C CYS A 298 2.00 12.91 -17.92
N ASN A 299 1.85 13.11 -16.61
CA ASN A 299 0.57 12.97 -15.95
C ASN A 299 -0.17 14.32 -15.93
N THR A 300 -1.49 14.27 -15.98
CA THR A 300 -2.36 15.44 -15.80
C THR A 300 -3.00 15.37 -14.42
N ALA A 301 -2.73 16.38 -13.60
CA ALA A 301 -3.34 16.59 -12.28
C ALA A 301 -4.28 17.81 -12.35
N ASP A 302 -5.57 17.59 -12.12
CA ASP A 302 -6.60 18.63 -12.14
C ASP A 302 -7.47 18.58 -10.89
N SER A 303 -7.80 19.74 -10.33
CA SER A 303 -8.88 19.89 -9.35
C SER A 303 -8.72 19.08 -8.06
N THR A 304 -7.49 18.83 -7.61
CA THR A 304 -7.16 18.27 -6.28
C THR A 304 -6.63 19.37 -5.36
N TYR A 305 -6.65 19.18 -4.04
CA TYR A 305 -6.01 20.10 -3.10
C TYR A 305 -4.50 20.25 -3.38
N ARG A 306 -3.77 19.14 -3.53
CA ARG A 306 -2.39 19.14 -4.02
C ARG A 306 -2.29 18.31 -5.30
N GLY A 307 -1.63 18.86 -6.32
CA GLY A 307 -1.35 18.10 -7.55
C GLY A 307 -0.40 16.94 -7.27
N ILE A 308 0.89 17.23 -7.12
CA ILE A 308 1.93 16.23 -6.84
C ILE A 308 2.53 16.52 -5.47
N PHE A 309 2.58 15.52 -4.61
CA PHE A 309 3.14 15.61 -3.26
C PHE A 309 4.31 14.65 -3.08
N PHE A 310 5.36 15.15 -2.42
CA PHE A 310 6.47 14.36 -1.94
C PHE A 310 6.61 14.51 -0.42
N GLY A 311 6.82 13.38 0.24
CA GLY A 311 7.16 13.31 1.65
C GLY A 311 8.42 12.49 1.89
N GLY A 312 9.33 13.03 2.70
CA GLY A 312 10.60 12.37 3.00
C GLY A 312 11.53 12.23 1.78
N VAL A 313 12.72 11.70 2.00
CA VAL A 313 13.74 11.60 0.96
C VAL A 313 13.32 10.58 -0.10
N SER A 314 13.18 11.02 -1.35
CA SER A 314 12.75 10.22 -2.51
C SER A 314 13.78 10.39 -3.64
N PRO A 315 14.99 9.85 -3.47
CA PRO A 315 16.14 10.15 -4.31
C PRO A 315 15.96 9.59 -5.73
N GLN A 316 16.71 10.15 -6.67
CA GLN A 316 16.68 9.75 -8.09
C GLN A 316 15.29 9.88 -8.73
N THR A 317 14.45 10.78 -8.21
CA THR A 317 13.14 11.03 -8.80
C THR A 317 13.28 11.78 -10.11
N ASN A 318 12.59 11.30 -11.14
CA ASN A 318 12.50 11.97 -12.44
C ASN A 318 11.08 12.50 -12.64
N LEU A 319 10.86 13.76 -12.27
CA LEU A 319 9.57 14.45 -12.38
C LEU A 319 9.54 15.31 -13.64
N LYS A 320 8.90 14.85 -14.73
CA LYS A 320 8.97 15.53 -16.04
C LYS A 320 7.67 15.60 -16.84
N GLY A 321 7.42 16.74 -17.48
CA GLY A 321 6.30 16.93 -18.40
C GLY A 321 4.92 16.79 -17.77
N ASN A 322 4.79 16.88 -16.44
CA ASN A 322 3.49 16.78 -15.77
C ASN A 322 2.76 18.13 -15.84
N GLU A 323 1.43 18.06 -15.90
CA GLU A 323 0.54 19.22 -15.98
C GLU A 323 -0.24 19.36 -14.67
N MET A 324 -0.25 20.56 -14.08
CA MET A 324 -0.94 20.88 -12.83
C MET A 324 -1.93 22.04 -13.06
N SER A 325 -3.21 21.81 -12.77
CA SER A 325 -4.30 22.78 -12.93
C SER A 325 -5.33 22.75 -11.79
N ASN A 326 -5.87 23.93 -11.45
CA ASN A 326 -6.97 24.11 -10.47
C ASN A 326 -6.73 23.50 -9.07
N GLN A 327 -5.58 23.75 -8.43
CA GLN A 327 -5.26 23.21 -7.09
C GLN A 327 -5.06 24.28 -6.01
N PHE A 328 -4.96 23.89 -4.74
CA PHE A 328 -4.42 24.80 -3.72
C PHE A 328 -2.91 25.00 -3.97
N ASN A 329 -2.16 23.90 -4.17
CA ASN A 329 -0.80 23.89 -4.68
C ASN A 329 -0.63 22.87 -5.82
N GLY A 330 0.11 23.22 -6.87
CA GLY A 330 0.44 22.28 -7.95
C GLY A 330 1.44 21.22 -7.50
N LEU A 331 2.58 21.66 -6.95
CA LEU A 331 3.64 20.79 -6.40
C LEU A 331 3.86 21.11 -4.93
N TYR A 332 4.02 20.09 -4.09
CA TYR A 332 4.29 20.27 -2.66
C TYR A 332 5.33 19.26 -2.15
N LEU A 333 6.44 19.76 -1.65
CA LEU A 333 7.47 19.01 -0.92
C LEU A 333 7.31 19.32 0.56
N ASN A 334 7.14 18.29 1.40
CA ASN A 334 7.15 18.48 2.86
C ASN A 334 8.56 18.87 3.36
N ASN A 335 8.69 19.12 4.66
CA ASN A 335 9.93 19.63 5.26
C ASN A 335 11.09 18.62 5.30
N LEU A 336 10.83 17.35 4.99
CA LEU A 336 11.84 16.30 4.86
C LEU A 336 12.01 15.84 3.40
N ALA A 337 11.24 16.42 2.46
CA ALA A 337 11.22 15.93 1.09
C ALA A 337 12.42 16.43 0.30
N ILE A 338 13.15 15.47 -0.27
CA ILE A 338 14.27 15.72 -1.19
C ILE A 338 14.15 14.74 -2.35
N ILE A 339 14.12 15.25 -3.58
CA ILE A 339 13.77 14.46 -4.76
C ILE A 339 14.88 14.39 -5.82
N GLY A 340 16.05 14.97 -5.56
CA GLY A 340 17.12 15.15 -6.54
C GLY A 340 16.85 16.34 -7.48
N GLN A 341 17.89 16.78 -8.19
CA GLN A 341 17.81 17.91 -9.10
C GLN A 341 16.97 17.59 -10.34
N GLN A 342 16.25 18.61 -10.81
CA GLN A 342 15.29 18.50 -11.92
C GLN A 342 15.71 19.39 -13.11
N PRO A 343 16.68 18.94 -13.94
CA PRO A 343 17.16 19.72 -15.09
C PRO A 343 16.21 19.69 -16.28
N HIS A 344 15.67 20.85 -16.67
CA HIS A 344 14.87 21.09 -17.88
C HIS A 344 13.73 20.09 -18.10
N ARG A 345 13.05 19.70 -17.03
CA ARG A 345 12.06 18.61 -17.03
C ARG A 345 10.69 18.96 -17.62
N GLY A 346 10.43 20.23 -17.93
CA GLY A 346 9.26 20.65 -18.70
C GLY A 346 7.89 20.42 -18.04
N ASN A 347 7.82 20.38 -16.70
CA ASN A 347 6.54 20.40 -15.99
C ASN A 347 5.84 21.76 -16.20
N VAL A 348 4.50 21.75 -16.18
CA VAL A 348 3.66 22.91 -16.50
C VAL A 348 2.64 23.16 -15.39
N TRP A 349 2.48 24.43 -15.02
CA TRP A 349 1.55 24.95 -14.01
C TRP A 349 0.54 25.88 -14.67
N TYR A 350 -0.60 25.33 -15.08
CA TYR A 350 -1.69 26.10 -15.71
C TYR A 350 -2.50 26.92 -14.69
N GLY A 351 -2.62 26.43 -13.45
CA GLY A 351 -3.41 27.08 -12.41
C GLY A 351 -4.92 27.12 -12.72
N PRO A 352 -5.68 28.02 -12.08
CA PRO A 352 -5.27 28.86 -10.95
C PRO A 352 -4.82 28.04 -9.74
N PHE A 353 -4.01 28.67 -8.88
CA PHE A 353 -3.63 28.15 -7.58
C PHE A 353 -4.12 29.08 -6.48
N THR A 354 -4.66 28.52 -5.39
CA THR A 354 -5.14 29.33 -4.25
C THR A 354 -3.99 29.84 -3.37
N SER A 355 -2.87 29.12 -3.35
CA SER A 355 -1.60 29.51 -2.73
C SER A 355 -0.52 29.62 -3.83
N PHE A 356 0.65 29.00 -3.64
CA PHE A 356 1.72 28.93 -4.63
C PHE A 356 1.52 27.78 -5.62
N GLY A 357 1.99 27.96 -6.86
CA GLY A 357 2.05 26.89 -7.85
C GLY A 357 2.95 25.74 -7.39
N ALA A 358 4.06 26.05 -6.71
CA ALA A 358 4.90 25.06 -6.04
C ALA A 358 5.32 25.52 -4.63
N VAL A 359 5.32 24.58 -3.68
CA VAL A 359 5.75 24.80 -2.29
C VAL A 359 6.83 23.79 -1.94
N ASN A 360 7.91 24.28 -1.34
CA ASN A 360 8.91 23.46 -0.68
C ASN A 360 8.99 23.88 0.79
N MET A 361 8.72 22.95 1.70
CA MET A 361 8.79 23.19 3.14
C MET A 361 10.14 22.79 3.74
N ALA A 362 11.06 22.24 2.94
CA ALA A 362 12.38 21.84 3.41
C ALA A 362 13.18 23.06 3.89
N PRO A 363 14.02 22.89 4.92
CA PRO A 363 15.00 23.89 5.32
C PRO A 363 15.83 24.38 4.12
N VAL A 364 16.20 25.66 4.11
CA VAL A 364 16.82 26.33 2.94
C VAL A 364 18.11 25.63 2.50
N GLN A 365 18.86 25.04 3.44
CA GLN A 365 20.10 24.29 3.17
C GLN A 365 19.88 22.99 2.37
N LEU A 366 18.67 22.41 2.39
CA LEU A 366 18.33 21.18 1.67
C LEU A 366 17.73 21.43 0.29
N VAL A 367 17.27 22.65 0.03
CA VAL A 367 16.69 23.08 -1.26
C VAL A 367 17.59 22.77 -2.46
N PRO A 368 18.94 22.90 -2.39
CA PRO A 368 19.83 22.51 -3.49
C PRO A 368 19.61 21.09 -4.01
N GLY A 369 19.34 20.13 -3.11
CA GLY A 369 19.06 18.72 -3.44
C GLY A 369 17.71 18.48 -4.12
N SER A 370 16.92 19.52 -4.40
CA SER A 370 15.64 19.44 -5.14
C SER A 370 15.46 20.60 -6.12
N THR A 371 16.57 21.20 -6.58
CA THR A 371 16.54 22.38 -7.46
C THR A 371 15.93 22.05 -8.82
N PHE A 372 15.05 22.92 -9.31
CA PHE A 372 14.53 22.87 -10.68
C PHE A 372 15.32 23.82 -11.58
N TYR A 373 15.84 23.32 -12.70
CA TYR A 373 16.37 24.16 -13.76
C TYR A 373 15.33 24.26 -14.88
N VAL A 374 14.91 25.49 -15.17
CA VAL A 374 13.87 25.77 -16.15
C VAL A 374 14.47 26.61 -17.27
N ASP A 375 14.17 26.25 -18.51
CA ASP A 375 14.66 27.00 -19.66
C ASP A 375 14.11 28.44 -19.63
N SER A 376 15.04 29.39 -19.60
CA SER A 376 14.75 30.83 -19.48
C SER A 376 13.89 31.37 -20.63
N LEU A 377 13.90 30.73 -21.80
CA LEU A 377 13.12 31.13 -22.99
C LEU A 377 11.64 30.68 -22.93
N LEU A 378 11.27 29.84 -21.97
CA LEU A 378 9.90 29.33 -21.87
C LEU A 378 8.93 30.37 -21.31
N SER A 379 7.66 30.15 -21.65
CA SER A 379 6.52 30.93 -21.16
C SER A 379 6.31 30.75 -19.64
N SER A 380 5.47 31.62 -19.07
CA SER A 380 5.21 31.67 -17.62
C SER A 380 4.61 30.38 -17.04
N VAL A 381 3.94 29.56 -17.85
CA VAL A 381 3.35 28.29 -17.37
C VAL A 381 4.42 27.27 -16.94
N TYR A 382 5.69 27.44 -17.34
CA TYR A 382 6.81 26.61 -16.87
C TYR A 382 7.49 27.18 -15.61
N LYS A 383 7.06 28.37 -15.16
CA LYS A 383 7.71 29.16 -14.10
C LYS A 383 6.69 29.41 -12.98
N PRO A 384 6.45 28.42 -12.09
CA PRO A 384 5.43 28.56 -11.05
C PRO A 384 5.76 29.71 -10.09
N THR A 385 4.74 30.28 -9.46
CA THR A 385 4.95 31.03 -8.22
C THR A 385 5.42 30.06 -7.14
N VAL A 386 6.45 30.44 -6.39
CA VAL A 386 7.07 29.58 -5.37
C VAL A 386 7.30 30.33 -4.06
N ASN A 387 7.36 29.58 -2.96
CA ASN A 387 7.57 30.13 -1.61
C ASN A 387 9.06 30.35 -1.26
N ILE A 388 9.99 29.62 -1.89
CA ILE A 388 11.44 29.72 -1.63
C ILE A 388 12.16 30.29 -2.86
N SER A 389 12.92 31.36 -2.66
CA SER A 389 13.78 31.95 -3.69
C SER A 389 14.96 31.02 -4.02
N GLY A 390 15.27 30.86 -5.31
CA GLY A 390 16.40 30.06 -5.77
C GLY A 390 16.13 28.55 -5.91
N TRP A 391 14.97 28.06 -5.47
CA TRP A 391 14.55 26.68 -5.71
C TRP A 391 14.31 26.38 -7.20
N PHE A 392 13.79 27.37 -7.93
CA PHE A 392 13.67 27.36 -9.38
C PHE A 392 14.71 28.32 -9.97
N GLN A 393 15.63 27.76 -10.75
CA GLN A 393 16.71 28.46 -11.45
C GLN A 393 16.38 28.56 -12.94
N PHE A 394 16.54 29.74 -13.52
CA PHE A 394 16.22 29.99 -14.92
C PHE A 394 17.50 30.14 -15.74
N ASN A 395 17.84 29.13 -16.54
CA ASN A 395 19.03 29.06 -17.38
C ASN A 395 18.69 28.54 -18.78
N SER A 396 19.60 28.59 -19.74
CA SER A 396 19.38 27.97 -21.06
C SER A 396 19.53 26.45 -20.98
N GLY A 397 18.66 25.69 -21.64
CA GLY A 397 18.86 24.26 -21.81
C GLY A 397 17.74 23.57 -22.59
N ASN A 398 17.86 22.25 -22.74
CA ASN A 398 16.96 21.46 -23.58
C ASN A 398 15.75 20.96 -22.79
N THR A 399 14.63 21.65 -22.95
CA THR A 399 13.36 21.32 -22.28
C THR A 399 12.76 20.02 -22.79
N TYR A 400 12.37 19.15 -21.86
CA TYR A 400 11.59 17.96 -22.14
C TYR A 400 10.13 18.29 -22.50
N TYR A 401 9.58 17.64 -23.52
CA TYR A 401 8.17 17.74 -23.90
C TYR A 401 7.56 16.35 -24.12
N CYS A 402 6.36 16.13 -23.62
CA CYS A 402 5.68 14.83 -23.72
C CYS A 402 5.39 14.40 -25.16
N TRP A 403 4.98 15.34 -26.01
CA TRP A 403 4.63 15.07 -27.42
C TRP A 403 5.83 14.73 -28.32
N GLN A 404 7.07 14.98 -27.85
CA GLN A 404 8.28 14.71 -28.64
C GLN A 404 8.71 13.24 -28.64
N LYS A 405 8.12 12.36 -27.81
CA LYS A 405 8.36 10.91 -27.94
C LYS A 405 7.07 10.08 -27.99
N PRO A 406 6.70 9.54 -29.17
CA PRO A 406 5.42 8.84 -29.37
C PRO A 406 5.28 7.53 -28.58
N THR A 407 6.36 7.00 -27.99
CA THR A 407 6.34 5.80 -27.13
C THR A 407 6.54 6.12 -25.64
N MET A 408 6.43 7.39 -25.20
CA MET A 408 6.73 7.78 -23.82
C MET A 408 5.99 6.97 -22.76
N CYS A 409 4.71 6.67 -23.00
CA CYS A 409 3.90 5.87 -22.08
C CYS A 409 4.36 4.40 -22.05
N ASN A 410 5.04 3.91 -23.08
CA ASN A 410 5.54 2.53 -23.19
C ASN A 410 7.03 2.36 -22.85
N ASN A 411 7.76 3.44 -22.58
CA ASN A 411 9.18 3.34 -22.27
C ASN A 411 9.41 2.61 -20.93
N ALA A 412 10.54 1.90 -20.86
CA ALA A 412 11.09 1.40 -19.62
C ALA A 412 11.32 2.56 -18.64
N PRO A 413 11.38 2.30 -17.32
CA PRO A 413 11.86 3.30 -16.39
C PRO A 413 13.20 3.88 -16.88
N PRO A 414 13.43 5.18 -16.68
CA PRO A 414 14.70 5.81 -17.04
C PRO A 414 15.85 5.06 -16.36
N ALA A 415 16.99 4.98 -17.04
CA ALA A 415 18.24 4.57 -16.39
C ALA A 415 18.53 5.48 -15.17
N LEU A 416 19.40 5.00 -14.28
CA LEU A 416 19.93 5.77 -13.16
C LEU A 416 20.28 7.18 -13.65
N LEU A 417 19.81 8.22 -12.95
CA LEU A 417 20.26 9.57 -13.24
C LEU A 417 21.71 9.67 -12.79
N SER A 418 22.50 10.54 -13.41
CA SER A 418 23.81 10.87 -12.85
C SER A 418 23.63 11.30 -11.40
N LEU A 419 24.45 10.76 -10.49
CA LEU A 419 24.43 11.21 -9.09
C LEU A 419 24.64 12.72 -9.03
N ASP A 420 23.91 13.37 -8.14
CA ASP A 420 23.88 14.82 -8.05
C ASP A 420 24.28 15.32 -6.65
N SER A 421 23.97 16.58 -6.38
CA SER A 421 24.20 17.20 -5.08
C SER A 421 23.70 16.37 -3.90
N LEU A 422 22.60 15.64 -4.03
CA LEU A 422 22.02 14.86 -2.94
C LEU A 422 22.96 13.74 -2.49
N GLU A 423 23.46 12.91 -3.42
CA GLU A 423 24.33 11.79 -3.06
C GLU A 423 25.67 12.25 -2.51
N ILE A 424 26.22 13.36 -3.02
CA ILE A 424 27.41 13.99 -2.45
C ILE A 424 27.14 14.52 -1.03
N MET A 425 25.95 15.08 -0.78
CA MET A 425 25.58 15.56 0.55
C MET A 425 25.48 14.42 1.56
N ILE A 426 24.91 13.29 1.14
CA ILE A 426 24.83 12.06 1.95
C ILE A 426 26.24 11.52 2.22
N ALA A 427 27.06 11.35 1.17
CA ALA A 427 28.40 10.79 1.28
C ALA A 427 29.32 11.57 2.23
N ASN A 428 29.18 12.90 2.27
CA ASN A 428 29.98 13.76 3.14
C ASN A 428 29.35 13.98 4.54
N GLY A 429 28.21 13.34 4.86
CA GLY A 429 27.50 13.54 6.12
C GLY A 429 26.96 14.97 6.31
N THR A 430 26.75 15.72 5.23
CA THR A 430 26.30 17.12 5.25
C THR A 430 24.79 17.27 5.09
N LEU A 431 24.09 16.16 4.87
CA LEU A 431 22.64 16.13 4.80
C LEU A 431 22.04 16.23 6.21
N GLU A 432 21.89 17.46 6.71
CA GLU A 432 21.29 17.71 8.02
C GLU A 432 19.82 18.18 7.86
N SER A 433 18.88 17.30 8.17
CA SER A 433 17.50 17.70 8.45
C SER A 433 17.44 18.51 9.76
N GLU A 434 16.43 19.35 9.94
CA GLU A 434 16.24 20.02 11.24
C GLU A 434 15.61 19.08 12.30
N GLU A 435 14.97 18.01 11.84
CA GLU A 435 14.20 17.06 12.63
C GLU A 435 14.58 15.65 12.16
N TYR A 436 14.66 14.69 13.09
CA TYR A 436 15.01 13.30 12.77
C TYR A 436 16.36 13.19 12.05
N VAL A 437 17.39 13.85 12.58
CA VAL A 437 18.72 13.95 11.94
C VAL A 437 19.30 12.55 11.76
N ASP A 438 19.34 11.77 12.83
CA ASP A 438 19.97 10.45 12.83
C ASP A 438 19.15 9.47 12.00
N GLU A 439 17.82 9.51 12.07
CA GLU A 439 16.94 8.64 11.29
C GLU A 439 16.94 9.00 9.79
N THR A 440 16.91 10.28 9.46
CA THR A 440 17.00 10.74 8.06
C THR A 440 18.36 10.34 7.48
N ARG A 441 19.45 10.50 8.25
CA ARG A 441 20.78 10.07 7.86
C ARG A 441 20.78 8.57 7.58
N ALA A 442 20.38 7.73 8.54
CA ALA A 442 20.32 6.28 8.37
C ALA A 442 19.55 5.84 7.12
N ILE A 443 18.34 6.38 6.91
CA ILE A 443 17.51 6.09 5.71
C ILE A 443 18.26 6.43 4.42
N THR A 444 18.97 7.55 4.39
CA THR A 444 19.71 7.98 3.20
C THR A 444 21.04 7.25 2.99
N GLU A 445 21.69 6.81 4.07
CA GLU A 445 22.90 5.99 4.03
C GLU A 445 22.58 4.60 3.48
N GLU A 446 21.51 3.95 3.93
CA GLU A 446 21.00 2.69 3.35
C GLU A 446 20.77 2.82 1.83
N TYR A 447 20.17 3.93 1.39
CA TYR A 447 19.96 4.21 -0.03
C TYR A 447 21.27 4.36 -0.82
N LEU A 448 22.20 5.19 -0.32
CA LEU A 448 23.44 5.48 -1.04
C LEU A 448 24.34 4.24 -1.08
N TYR A 449 24.47 3.52 0.04
CA TYR A 449 25.27 2.31 0.13
C TYR A 449 24.78 1.26 -0.87
N ARG A 450 23.46 1.06 -0.98
CA ARG A 450 22.86 0.18 -1.99
C ARG A 450 23.20 0.63 -3.41
N THR A 451 23.06 1.93 -3.69
CA THR A 451 23.32 2.48 -5.03
C THR A 451 24.77 2.29 -5.47
N LEU A 452 25.73 2.54 -4.57
CA LEU A 452 27.16 2.38 -4.84
C LEU A 452 27.59 0.90 -4.89
N SER A 453 26.95 0.03 -4.11
CA SER A 453 27.20 -1.42 -4.13
C SER A 453 26.72 -2.09 -5.43
N GLU A 454 25.63 -1.58 -6.02
CA GLU A 454 25.10 -2.08 -7.30
C GLU A 454 25.96 -1.68 -8.51
N ASP A 455 26.85 -0.69 -8.38
CA ASP A 455 27.71 -0.19 -9.47
C ASP A 455 29.13 0.15 -8.98
N SER A 456 30.05 -0.80 -9.13
CA SER A 456 31.44 -0.64 -8.70
C SER A 456 32.21 0.44 -9.47
N ALA A 457 31.77 0.83 -10.67
CA ALA A 457 32.38 1.94 -11.39
C ALA A 457 31.97 3.25 -10.73
N LEU A 458 30.66 3.41 -10.44
CA LEU A 458 30.09 4.57 -9.77
C LEU A 458 30.72 4.85 -8.40
N TRP A 459 30.96 3.80 -7.62
CA TRP A 459 31.69 3.90 -6.35
C TRP A 459 33.07 4.57 -6.51
N GLN A 460 33.80 4.27 -7.58
CA GLN A 460 35.15 4.79 -7.79
C GLN A 460 35.19 6.17 -8.50
N GLU A 461 34.05 6.74 -8.87
CA GLU A 461 33.99 8.03 -9.57
C GLU A 461 34.35 9.23 -8.68
N ASP A 462 34.10 9.14 -7.36
CA ASP A 462 34.37 10.24 -6.40
C ASP A 462 35.01 9.71 -5.11
N SER A 463 36.04 10.42 -4.62
CA SER A 463 36.72 10.09 -3.36
C SER A 463 35.80 10.11 -2.13
N SER A 464 34.74 10.92 -2.15
CA SER A 464 33.74 10.96 -1.09
C SER A 464 32.93 9.67 -1.02
N TYR A 465 32.56 9.09 -2.16
CA TYR A 465 31.90 7.77 -2.22
C TYR A 465 32.84 6.65 -1.75
N VAL A 466 34.12 6.72 -2.10
CA VAL A 466 35.12 5.76 -1.59
C VAL A 466 35.22 5.80 -0.07
N THR A 467 35.29 7.01 0.49
CA THR A 467 35.34 7.22 1.94
C THR A 467 34.07 6.73 2.62
N PHE A 468 32.90 7.16 2.14
CA PHE A 468 31.59 6.75 2.63
C PHE A 468 31.43 5.22 2.70
N MET A 469 31.76 4.52 1.61
CA MET A 469 31.67 3.05 1.57
C MET A 469 32.61 2.39 2.56
N THR A 470 33.82 2.94 2.74
CA THR A 470 34.82 2.39 3.67
C THR A 470 34.43 2.61 5.13
N GLU A 471 33.84 3.77 5.46
CA GLU A 471 33.37 4.11 6.80
C GLU A 471 32.16 3.28 7.23
N ASN A 472 31.31 2.88 6.27
CA ASN A 472 30.16 2.00 6.51
C ASN A 472 30.51 0.51 6.49
N MET A 473 31.78 0.13 6.35
CA MET A 473 32.18 -1.28 6.40
C MET A 473 32.07 -1.84 7.82
N GLY A 474 31.32 -2.92 8.00
CA GLY A 474 31.05 -3.55 9.28
C GLY A 474 30.07 -2.77 10.16
N GLU A 475 29.32 -1.84 9.57
CA GLU A 475 28.29 -1.05 10.24
C GLU A 475 26.88 -1.57 9.89
N PRO A 476 25.84 -1.20 10.66
CA PRO A 476 24.44 -1.58 10.40
C PRO A 476 24.01 -1.45 8.93
N THR A 477 24.36 -0.34 8.27
CA THR A 477 24.11 -0.10 6.83
C THR A 477 24.59 -1.25 5.93
N GLU A 478 25.84 -1.72 6.09
CA GLU A 478 26.36 -2.82 5.29
C GLU A 478 25.67 -4.14 5.65
N TYR A 479 25.45 -4.41 6.94
CA TYR A 479 24.82 -5.65 7.37
C TYR A 479 23.40 -5.79 6.85
N LEU A 480 22.62 -4.71 6.88
CA LEU A 480 21.29 -4.65 6.28
C LEU A 480 21.34 -4.88 4.77
N TYR A 481 22.22 -4.17 4.05
CA TYR A 481 22.40 -4.38 2.61
C TYR A 481 22.72 -5.85 2.28
N ASN A 482 23.66 -6.46 3.01
CA ASN A 482 24.03 -7.85 2.79
C ASN A 482 22.86 -8.81 3.09
N ALA A 483 22.10 -8.58 4.16
CA ALA A 483 20.91 -9.39 4.47
C ALA A 483 19.87 -9.28 3.34
N GLU A 484 19.62 -8.06 2.87
CA GLU A 484 18.71 -7.79 1.75
C GLU A 484 19.16 -8.46 0.45
N GLU A 485 20.45 -8.49 0.14
CA GLU A 485 20.96 -9.17 -1.06
C GLU A 485 20.79 -10.70 -0.99
N TYR A 486 20.98 -11.31 0.19
CA TYR A 486 20.64 -12.73 0.37
C TYR A 486 19.13 -12.97 0.23
N MET A 487 18.27 -12.10 0.78
CA MET A 487 16.82 -12.19 0.58
C MET A 487 16.44 -12.00 -0.90
N ARG A 488 17.10 -11.08 -1.62
CA ARG A 488 16.92 -10.90 -3.07
C ARG A 488 17.31 -12.17 -3.83
N ALA A 489 18.44 -12.78 -3.46
CA ALA A 489 18.91 -14.03 -4.06
C ALA A 489 17.90 -15.18 -3.84
N ALA A 490 17.26 -15.27 -2.68
CA ALA A 490 16.20 -16.25 -2.39
C ALA A 490 15.01 -16.15 -3.35
N TYR A 491 14.73 -14.97 -3.90
CA TYR A 491 13.65 -14.75 -4.86
C TYR A 491 14.10 -14.68 -6.32
N SER A 492 15.40 -14.85 -6.59
CA SER A 492 15.97 -14.75 -7.92
C SER A 492 15.95 -16.10 -8.66
N TYR A 493 15.93 -16.03 -10.00
CA TYR A 493 15.90 -17.21 -10.87
C TYR A 493 16.95 -17.10 -11.96
N ASP A 494 17.66 -18.19 -12.25
CA ASP A 494 18.46 -18.27 -13.46
C ASP A 494 17.57 -18.49 -14.70
N SER A 495 18.09 -18.14 -15.88
CA SER A 495 17.32 -18.19 -17.12
C SER A 495 16.94 -19.61 -17.56
N VAL A 496 17.71 -20.64 -17.19
CA VAL A 496 17.40 -22.03 -17.52
C VAL A 496 16.22 -22.51 -16.68
N PHE A 497 16.22 -22.21 -15.38
CA PHE A 497 15.10 -22.50 -14.47
C PHE A 497 13.80 -21.85 -14.96
N VAL A 498 13.85 -20.55 -15.28
CA VAL A 498 12.67 -19.81 -15.80
C VAL A 498 12.14 -20.46 -17.08
N ASN A 499 13.02 -20.75 -18.05
CA ASN A 499 12.61 -21.32 -19.33
C ASN A 499 11.99 -22.71 -19.19
N LEU A 500 12.50 -23.54 -18.28
CA LEU A 500 11.97 -24.89 -18.05
C LEU A 500 10.58 -24.85 -17.40
N ILE A 501 10.39 -24.00 -16.39
CA ILE A 501 9.08 -23.81 -15.76
C ILE A 501 8.06 -23.23 -16.75
N ASP A 502 8.42 -22.16 -17.48
CA ASP A 502 7.55 -21.55 -18.48
C ASP A 502 7.13 -22.56 -19.56
N SER A 503 8.06 -23.42 -19.99
CA SER A 503 7.78 -24.51 -20.94
C SER A 503 6.82 -25.56 -20.36
N ALA A 504 6.98 -25.93 -19.09
CA ALA A 504 6.11 -26.91 -18.44
C ALA A 504 4.67 -26.38 -18.27
N TYR A 505 4.50 -25.10 -17.88
CA TYR A 505 3.18 -24.48 -17.82
C TYR A 505 2.53 -24.38 -19.20
N SER A 506 3.27 -23.95 -20.23
CA SER A 506 2.74 -23.83 -21.59
C SER A 506 2.23 -25.18 -22.12
N GLN A 507 2.96 -26.27 -21.85
CA GLN A 507 2.52 -27.62 -22.24
C GLN A 507 1.32 -28.11 -21.42
N THR A 508 1.26 -27.75 -20.14
CA THR A 508 0.11 -28.07 -19.28
C THR A 508 -1.17 -27.41 -19.78
N GLU A 509 -1.09 -26.16 -20.21
CA GLU A 509 -2.20 -25.44 -20.86
C GLU A 509 -2.66 -26.15 -22.14
N LEU A 510 -1.73 -26.46 -23.06
CA LEU A 510 -2.04 -27.17 -24.31
C LEU A 510 -2.73 -28.53 -24.09
N PHE A 511 -2.28 -29.31 -23.10
CA PHE A 511 -2.91 -30.59 -22.79
C PHE A 511 -4.24 -30.42 -22.06
N SER A 512 -4.40 -29.38 -21.24
CA SER A 512 -5.68 -29.06 -20.58
C SER A 512 -6.75 -28.66 -21.61
N ASP A 513 -6.37 -27.87 -22.62
CA ASP A 513 -7.25 -27.54 -23.76
C ASP A 513 -7.65 -28.78 -24.54
N SER A 514 -6.70 -29.71 -24.74
CA SER A 514 -6.99 -30.98 -25.39
C SER A 514 -8.01 -31.82 -24.61
N ILE A 515 -7.94 -31.82 -23.26
CA ILE A 515 -8.92 -32.48 -22.39
C ILE A 515 -10.31 -31.83 -22.52
N ASN A 516 -10.39 -30.50 -22.57
CA ASN A 516 -11.67 -29.79 -22.70
C ASN A 516 -12.36 -30.04 -24.06
N LEU A 517 -11.63 -30.43 -25.10
CA LEU A 517 -12.16 -30.70 -26.44
C LEU A 517 -12.58 -32.16 -26.67
N ILE A 518 -12.35 -33.04 -25.69
CA ILE A 518 -12.66 -34.48 -25.84
C ILE A 518 -14.13 -34.72 -26.12
N ASP A 519 -15.01 -34.06 -25.37
CA ASP A 519 -16.44 -34.29 -25.49
C ASP A 519 -16.95 -33.88 -26.89
N GLU A 520 -16.45 -32.77 -27.44
CA GLU A 520 -16.75 -32.34 -28.80
C GLU A 520 -16.21 -33.34 -29.84
N TRP A 521 -14.97 -33.81 -29.66
CA TRP A 521 -14.37 -34.81 -30.54
C TRP A 521 -15.11 -36.15 -30.50
N GLN A 522 -15.53 -36.61 -29.32
CA GLN A 522 -16.27 -37.85 -29.11
C GLN A 522 -17.67 -37.79 -29.73
N ASN A 523 -18.33 -36.62 -29.68
CA ASN A 523 -19.60 -36.41 -30.37
C ASN A 523 -19.48 -36.58 -31.90
N ILE A 524 -18.32 -36.24 -32.48
CA ILE A 524 -18.04 -36.41 -33.92
C ILE A 524 -17.57 -37.85 -34.22
N ASN A 525 -16.95 -38.53 -33.25
CA ASN A 525 -16.37 -39.87 -33.39
C ASN A 525 -16.99 -40.85 -32.38
N PRO A 526 -18.31 -41.15 -32.46
CA PRO A 526 -19.03 -41.86 -31.39
C PRO A 526 -18.53 -43.29 -31.14
N ASP A 527 -17.93 -43.93 -32.16
CA ASP A 527 -17.39 -45.30 -32.06
C ASP A 527 -15.94 -45.35 -31.56
N ALA A 528 -15.28 -44.20 -31.38
CA ALA A 528 -13.91 -44.14 -30.89
C ALA A 528 -13.86 -44.11 -29.35
N ASN A 529 -12.77 -44.59 -28.74
CA ASN A 529 -12.61 -44.61 -27.29
C ASN A 529 -11.85 -43.37 -26.78
N ALA A 530 -12.58 -42.32 -26.38
CA ALA A 530 -12.04 -41.11 -25.77
C ALA A 530 -11.30 -41.35 -24.43
N ASP A 531 -11.62 -42.40 -23.66
CA ASP A 531 -11.01 -42.64 -22.35
C ASP A 531 -9.50 -42.81 -22.45
N SER A 532 -9.04 -43.46 -23.52
CA SER A 532 -7.60 -43.64 -23.78
C SER A 532 -6.88 -42.31 -24.03
N MET A 533 -7.54 -41.36 -24.69
CA MET A 533 -6.98 -40.04 -24.97
C MET A 533 -6.95 -39.20 -23.69
N LEU A 534 -8.04 -39.20 -22.92
CA LEU A 534 -8.11 -38.57 -21.60
C LEU A 534 -7.00 -39.05 -20.67
N GLN A 535 -6.77 -40.37 -20.63
CA GLN A 535 -5.71 -40.96 -19.81
C GLN A 535 -4.32 -40.49 -20.25
N VAL A 536 -4.05 -40.43 -21.56
CA VAL A 536 -2.75 -39.98 -22.09
C VAL A 536 -2.47 -38.53 -21.75
N TRP A 537 -3.44 -37.63 -21.91
CA TRP A 537 -3.23 -36.21 -21.59
C TRP A 537 -3.12 -35.95 -20.09
N THR A 538 -3.93 -36.62 -19.28
CA THR A 538 -3.84 -36.54 -17.82
C THR A 538 -2.45 -36.99 -17.34
N TYR A 539 -1.95 -38.13 -17.82
CA TYR A 539 -0.60 -38.61 -17.49
C TYR A 539 0.51 -37.62 -17.88
N LYS A 540 0.38 -36.95 -19.03
CA LYS A 540 1.36 -35.93 -19.45
C LYS A 540 1.34 -34.71 -18.53
N ILE A 541 0.15 -34.27 -18.11
CA ILE A 541 0.01 -33.16 -17.16
C ILE A 541 0.60 -33.55 -15.80
N ASP A 542 0.34 -34.76 -15.30
CA ASP A 542 0.92 -35.25 -14.04
C ASP A 542 2.45 -35.27 -14.09
N PHE A 543 3.03 -35.71 -15.21
CA PHE A 543 4.48 -35.68 -15.42
C PHE A 543 5.05 -34.25 -15.40
N LEU A 544 4.36 -33.28 -16.02
CA LEU A 544 4.76 -31.87 -16.00
C LEU A 544 4.63 -31.27 -14.59
N ASN A 545 3.56 -31.57 -13.87
CA ASN A 545 3.38 -31.16 -12.47
C ASN A 545 4.48 -31.74 -11.57
N GLN A 546 4.86 -33.00 -11.76
CA GLN A 546 5.99 -33.59 -11.04
C GLN A 546 7.31 -32.88 -11.38
N THR A 547 7.51 -32.49 -12.64
CA THR A 547 8.69 -31.73 -13.07
C THR A 547 8.73 -30.36 -12.38
N ILE A 548 7.61 -29.62 -12.38
CA ILE A 548 7.47 -28.35 -11.68
C ILE A 548 7.72 -28.52 -10.18
N ASN A 549 7.17 -29.57 -9.56
CA ASN A 549 7.38 -29.86 -8.15
C ASN A 549 8.85 -30.13 -7.81
N ASN A 550 9.55 -30.91 -8.63
CA ASN A 550 10.98 -31.16 -8.43
C ASN A 550 11.80 -29.86 -8.51
N LEU A 551 11.44 -28.94 -9.42
CA LEU A 551 12.06 -27.63 -9.53
C LEU A 551 11.76 -26.75 -8.30
N LYS A 552 10.53 -26.79 -7.78
CA LYS A 552 10.17 -26.11 -6.54
C LYS A 552 10.96 -26.63 -5.33
N VAL A 553 11.13 -27.94 -5.19
CA VAL A 553 11.94 -28.51 -4.10
C VAL A 553 13.41 -28.07 -4.18
N GLN A 554 13.98 -28.01 -5.39
CA GLN A 554 15.33 -27.46 -5.59
C GLN A 554 15.39 -25.97 -5.22
N GLN A 555 14.35 -25.21 -5.59
CA GLN A 555 14.25 -23.80 -5.23
C GLN A 555 14.10 -23.60 -3.71
N GLU A 556 13.27 -24.40 -3.03
CA GLU A 556 13.08 -24.33 -1.58
C GLU A 556 14.39 -24.55 -0.82
N ALA A 557 15.23 -25.49 -1.27
CA ALA A 557 16.58 -25.67 -0.72
C ALA A 557 17.43 -24.39 -0.89
N SER A 558 17.44 -23.82 -2.09
CA SER A 558 18.17 -22.56 -2.35
C SER A 558 17.60 -21.36 -1.59
N ILE A 559 16.30 -21.30 -1.36
CA ILE A 559 15.65 -20.28 -0.53
C ILE A 559 16.17 -20.39 0.89
N ASN A 560 16.10 -21.58 1.49
CA ASN A 560 16.51 -21.80 2.88
C ASN A 560 17.99 -21.49 3.08
N ASP A 561 18.88 -21.87 2.16
CA ASP A 561 20.30 -21.55 2.24
C ASP A 561 20.56 -20.03 2.20
N ASN A 562 19.85 -19.30 1.35
CA ASN A 562 19.97 -17.84 1.28
C ASN A 562 19.36 -17.17 2.52
N LEU A 563 18.21 -17.63 3.01
CA LEU A 563 17.58 -17.07 4.21
C LEU A 563 18.43 -17.27 5.47
N ALA A 564 19.09 -18.42 5.63
CA ALA A 564 20.02 -18.63 6.75
C ALA A 564 21.22 -17.67 6.72
N ASN A 565 21.72 -17.32 5.52
CA ASN A 565 22.75 -16.29 5.38
C ASN A 565 22.22 -14.88 5.63
N ALA A 566 20.98 -14.60 5.20
CA ALA A 566 20.31 -13.33 5.47
C ALA A 566 20.12 -13.13 6.99
N GLU A 567 19.66 -14.15 7.70
CA GLU A 567 19.50 -14.16 9.16
C GLU A 567 20.82 -13.84 9.86
N LEU A 568 21.91 -14.53 9.49
CA LEU A 568 23.23 -14.28 10.07
C LEU A 568 23.69 -12.82 9.88
N LYS A 569 23.43 -12.22 8.72
CA LYS A 569 23.77 -10.81 8.46
C LYS A 569 22.88 -9.87 9.25
N ASN A 570 21.59 -10.16 9.32
CA ASN A 570 20.61 -9.38 10.05
C ASN A 570 20.89 -9.35 11.56
N ASP A 571 21.39 -10.45 12.13
CA ASP A 571 21.78 -10.57 13.54
C ASP A 571 22.97 -9.68 13.94
N TYR A 572 23.79 -9.25 12.98
CA TYR A 572 24.89 -8.31 13.24
C TYR A 572 24.44 -6.85 13.32
N VAL A 573 23.18 -6.54 13.00
CA VAL A 573 22.62 -5.20 13.13
C VAL A 573 22.38 -4.91 14.61
N VAL A 574 23.38 -4.27 15.23
CA VAL A 574 23.36 -3.87 16.65
C VAL A 574 23.81 -2.42 16.79
N ASN A 575 23.34 -1.72 17.83
CA ASN A 575 23.61 -0.30 18.05
C ASN A 575 23.21 0.60 16.86
N ALA A 576 22.16 0.20 16.14
CA ALA A 576 21.68 0.89 14.95
C ALA A 576 20.61 1.95 15.30
N GLU A 577 20.35 2.84 14.36
CA GLU A 577 19.29 3.84 14.48
C GLU A 577 17.89 3.22 14.30
N LEU A 578 16.85 3.94 14.70
CA LEU A 578 15.46 3.42 14.67
C LEU A 578 15.02 2.84 13.30
N PRO A 579 15.25 3.51 12.15
CA PRO A 579 14.92 2.93 10.84
C PRO A 579 15.59 1.58 10.59
N GLU A 580 16.87 1.47 10.94
CA GLU A 580 17.68 0.27 10.71
C GLU A 580 17.21 -0.89 11.59
N MET A 581 16.94 -0.62 12.87
CA MET A 581 16.35 -1.59 13.80
C MET A 581 14.98 -2.08 13.32
N ASN A 582 14.14 -1.19 12.81
CA ASN A 582 12.85 -1.58 12.24
C ASN A 582 13.03 -2.44 10.98
N THR A 583 13.98 -2.10 10.10
CA THR A 583 14.30 -2.90 8.91
C THR A 583 14.78 -4.29 9.29
N ALA A 584 15.69 -4.39 10.26
CA ALA A 584 16.18 -5.67 10.76
C ALA A 584 15.05 -6.55 11.31
N PHE A 585 14.14 -5.97 12.10
CA PHE A 585 12.98 -6.71 12.61
C PHE A 585 12.02 -7.14 11.48
N MET A 586 11.76 -6.29 10.49
CA MET A 586 10.93 -6.66 9.33
C MET A 586 11.57 -7.75 8.45
N ASN A 587 12.89 -7.80 8.36
CA ASN A 587 13.61 -8.90 7.72
C ASN A 587 13.42 -10.21 8.50
N GLU A 588 13.56 -10.18 9.82
CA GLU A 588 13.34 -11.34 10.69
C GLU A 588 11.91 -11.89 10.57
N VAL A 589 10.90 -11.01 10.54
CA VAL A 589 9.50 -11.39 10.31
C VAL A 589 9.33 -12.12 8.98
N GLU A 590 9.97 -11.64 7.93
CA GLU A 590 9.87 -12.25 6.60
C GLU A 590 10.59 -13.59 6.51
N ILE A 591 11.82 -13.68 7.03
CA ILE A 591 12.61 -14.93 7.11
C ILE A 591 11.78 -16.00 7.84
N ASN A 592 11.33 -15.71 9.06
CA ASN A 592 10.54 -16.66 9.86
C ASN A 592 9.22 -17.06 9.19
N TYR A 593 8.52 -16.11 8.55
CA TYR A 593 7.28 -16.41 7.84
C TYR A 593 7.52 -17.42 6.71
N ILE A 594 8.60 -17.26 5.94
CA ILE A 594 8.93 -18.15 4.82
C ILE A 594 9.37 -19.53 5.33
N GLU A 595 10.28 -19.58 6.31
CA GLU A 595 10.80 -20.83 6.88
C GLU A 595 9.71 -21.69 7.52
N ARG A 596 8.63 -21.05 8.01
CA ARG A 596 7.43 -21.73 8.53
C ARG A 596 6.44 -22.14 7.43
N GLY A 597 6.80 -22.05 6.16
CA GLY A 597 5.94 -22.44 5.04
C GLY A 597 4.86 -21.41 4.70
N ASN A 598 5.13 -20.12 4.97
CA ASN A 598 4.18 -19.01 4.83
C ASN A 598 3.00 -19.09 5.82
N ASP A 599 3.31 -19.34 7.09
CA ASP A 599 2.31 -19.50 8.14
C ASP A 599 1.75 -18.13 8.60
N ILE A 600 0.48 -17.87 8.30
CA ILE A 600 -0.21 -16.66 8.74
C ILE A 600 -0.31 -16.56 10.27
N GLN A 601 -0.30 -17.70 10.98
CA GLN A 601 -0.40 -17.71 12.45
C GLN A 601 0.82 -17.05 13.08
N TYR A 602 2.01 -17.21 12.50
CA TYR A 602 3.22 -16.50 12.94
C TYR A 602 3.02 -14.98 12.95
N LEU A 603 2.37 -14.42 11.93
CA LEU A 603 2.10 -12.99 11.88
C LEU A 603 1.04 -12.55 12.90
N ILE A 604 0.05 -13.41 13.18
CA ILE A 604 -0.97 -13.17 14.20
C ILE A 604 -0.34 -13.16 15.59
N ASP A 605 0.58 -14.09 15.87
CA ASP A 605 1.26 -14.20 17.16
C ASP A 605 2.18 -12.99 17.42
N ASN A 606 2.76 -12.41 16.36
CA ASN A 606 3.62 -11.22 16.41
C ASN A 606 2.89 -9.91 16.06
N PHE A 607 1.54 -9.91 16.05
CA PHE A 607 0.74 -8.78 15.58
C PHE A 607 1.04 -7.47 16.32
N SER A 608 1.25 -7.50 17.64
CA SER A 608 1.50 -6.29 18.43
C SER A 608 2.78 -5.58 18.03
N ASP A 609 3.82 -6.35 17.73
CA ASP A 609 5.16 -5.82 17.49
C ASP A 609 5.26 -5.30 16.06
N ILE A 610 4.65 -6.00 15.11
CA ILE A 610 4.46 -5.50 13.73
C ILE A 610 3.59 -4.24 13.74
N LEU A 611 2.52 -4.20 14.53
CA LEU A 611 1.65 -3.01 14.66
C LEU A 611 2.38 -1.81 15.27
N ALA A 612 3.26 -2.05 16.25
CA ALA A 612 4.05 -0.98 16.84
C ALA A 612 4.90 -0.26 15.79
N ILE A 613 5.49 -0.98 14.83
CA ILE A 613 6.23 -0.39 13.69
C ILE A 613 5.27 0.24 12.67
N ALA A 614 4.19 -0.43 12.32
CA ALA A 614 3.22 0.07 11.34
C ALA A 614 2.55 1.41 11.75
N GLN A 615 2.46 1.68 13.07
CA GLN A 615 1.93 2.91 13.66
C GLN A 615 2.99 3.99 13.92
N GLN A 616 4.26 3.78 13.53
CA GLN A 616 5.26 4.84 13.55
C GLN A 616 5.05 5.81 12.39
N CYS A 617 5.64 6.99 12.51
CA CYS A 617 5.74 7.90 11.38
C CYS A 617 6.69 7.28 10.33
N PRO A 618 6.29 7.15 9.05
CA PRO A 618 7.17 6.59 8.01
C PRO A 618 8.52 7.32 7.89
N TYR A 619 8.54 8.64 8.07
CA TYR A 619 9.76 9.44 7.97
C TYR A 619 10.76 9.25 9.12
N ALA A 620 10.33 8.66 10.24
CA ALA A 620 11.19 8.34 11.38
C ALA A 620 11.48 6.84 11.48
N GLY A 621 10.49 5.99 11.16
CA GLY A 621 10.63 4.55 11.21
C GLY A 621 11.16 3.90 9.92
N GLY A 622 11.36 4.69 8.87
CA GLY A 622 11.88 4.24 7.57
C GLY A 622 10.90 3.39 6.75
N ASN A 623 11.43 2.78 5.68
CA ASN A 623 10.66 1.94 4.76
C ASN A 623 10.01 0.72 5.43
N ALA A 624 10.58 0.27 6.56
CA ALA A 624 10.04 -0.81 7.39
C ALA A 624 8.61 -0.54 7.87
N VAL A 625 8.21 0.72 8.07
CA VAL A 625 6.83 1.09 8.44
C VAL A 625 5.85 0.64 7.35
N ILE A 626 6.18 0.88 6.07
CA ILE A 626 5.31 0.50 4.95
C ILE A 626 5.28 -1.03 4.81
N ARG A 627 6.40 -1.74 4.97
CA ARG A 627 6.45 -3.21 4.97
C ARG A 627 5.59 -3.81 6.07
N ALA A 628 5.65 -3.28 7.30
CA ALA A 628 4.82 -3.69 8.43
C ALA A 628 3.33 -3.54 8.13
N ARG A 629 2.93 -2.43 7.50
CA ARG A 629 1.55 -2.20 7.07
C ARG A 629 1.08 -3.21 6.02
N VAL A 630 1.95 -3.60 5.08
CA VAL A 630 1.64 -4.65 4.09
C VAL A 630 1.43 -5.99 4.79
N TRP A 631 2.29 -6.38 5.73
CA TRP A 631 2.10 -7.60 6.53
C TRP A 631 0.75 -7.62 7.25
N LEU A 632 0.43 -6.53 7.97
CA LEU A 632 -0.83 -6.45 8.71
C LEU A 632 -2.05 -6.45 7.80
N SER A 633 -1.93 -6.00 6.54
CA SER A 633 -3.02 -6.02 5.58
C SER A 633 -3.50 -7.43 5.22
N MET A 634 -2.63 -8.44 5.35
CA MET A 634 -2.98 -9.84 5.15
C MET A 634 -3.82 -10.41 6.31
N ILE A 635 -3.77 -9.76 7.48
CA ILE A 635 -4.52 -10.14 8.68
C ILE A 635 -5.79 -9.29 8.81
N ASN A 636 -5.63 -7.97 8.68
CA ASN A 636 -6.66 -6.97 8.87
C ASN A 636 -6.36 -5.71 8.02
N ASP A 637 -7.03 -5.61 6.88
CA ASP A 637 -6.96 -4.47 5.95
C ASP A 637 -7.75 -3.22 6.40
N SER A 638 -8.41 -3.30 7.56
CA SER A 638 -9.25 -2.23 8.12
C SER A 638 -8.55 -1.39 9.19
N ILE A 639 -7.24 -1.60 9.41
CA ILE A 639 -6.42 -0.79 10.30
C ILE A 639 -6.26 0.63 9.75
N ASP A 640 -6.35 1.59 10.66
CA ASP A 640 -6.26 3.03 10.43
C ASP A 640 -4.81 3.53 10.56
N TYR A 641 -4.30 4.22 9.54
CA TYR A 641 -2.98 4.85 9.52
C TYR A 641 -3.11 6.35 9.23
N ASN A 642 -2.76 7.19 10.21
CA ASN A 642 -2.84 8.65 10.09
C ASN A 642 -1.43 9.25 10.11
N ASP A 643 -0.75 9.20 8.97
CA ASP A 643 0.63 9.67 8.86
C ASP A 643 0.76 11.15 9.22
N ASN A 644 -0.19 11.97 8.78
CA ASN A 644 -0.22 13.39 9.13
C ASN A 644 -0.25 13.60 10.66
N ALA A 645 -1.13 12.91 11.39
CA ALA A 645 -1.24 13.06 12.84
C ALA A 645 -0.06 12.44 13.58
N ILE A 646 0.38 11.25 13.16
CA ILE A 646 1.48 10.52 13.81
C ILE A 646 2.78 11.31 13.61
N CYS A 647 3.11 11.68 12.38
CA CYS A 647 4.31 12.46 12.09
C CYS A 647 4.24 13.86 12.72
N LEU A 648 3.06 14.48 12.85
CA LEU A 648 2.88 15.75 13.57
C LEU A 648 3.19 15.60 15.07
N GLN A 649 2.69 14.54 15.72
CA GLN A 649 2.97 14.26 17.13
C GLN A 649 4.45 13.93 17.36
N SER A 650 5.06 13.26 16.38
CA SER A 650 6.49 13.04 16.28
C SER A 650 7.26 14.36 15.99
N GLY A 651 6.58 15.46 15.67
CA GLY A 651 7.21 16.77 15.49
C GLY A 651 7.60 17.11 14.04
N ILE A 652 7.36 16.22 13.08
CA ILE A 652 7.74 16.38 11.66
C ILE A 652 6.91 17.45 10.96
N TYR A 653 5.67 17.66 11.36
CA TYR A 653 4.88 18.76 10.82
C TYR A 653 4.94 19.94 11.79
N ARG A 654 5.66 21.01 11.43
CA ARG A 654 5.39 22.32 12.02
C ARG A 654 4.27 22.97 11.22
N ILE A 655 3.15 23.28 11.87
CA ILE A 655 2.16 24.17 11.30
C ILE A 655 2.88 25.53 11.14
N SER A 656 3.20 25.92 9.90
CA SER A 656 3.45 27.32 9.59
C SER A 656 2.21 28.08 10.07
N ASN A 657 2.38 29.23 10.70
CA ASN A 657 1.30 30.20 10.88
C ASN A 657 0.92 30.79 9.50
N ASP A 658 0.60 29.95 8.52
CA ASP A 658 -0.12 30.37 7.33
C ASP A 658 -1.53 30.73 7.80
N THR A 659 -1.66 32.04 8.00
CA THR A 659 -2.92 32.75 8.17
C THR A 659 -4.01 32.13 7.30
N THR A 660 -5.17 31.87 7.95
CA THR A 660 -6.48 31.47 7.39
C THR A 660 -6.94 30.01 7.50
N PHE A 661 -6.36 29.21 8.39
CA PHE A 661 -7.20 28.26 9.13
C PHE A 661 -7.58 28.90 10.47
N GLU A 662 -8.80 29.41 10.58
CA GLU A 662 -9.45 29.54 11.88
C GLU A 662 -9.57 28.13 12.46
N ASN A 663 -8.49 27.68 13.11
CA ASN A 663 -8.57 26.66 14.14
C ASN A 663 -9.63 27.17 15.12
N ASN A 664 -10.81 26.55 15.10
CA ASN A 664 -11.67 26.53 16.26
C ASN A 664 -10.81 25.99 17.41
N LYS A 665 -10.21 26.91 18.19
CA LYS A 665 -9.40 26.58 19.35
C LYS A 665 -10.25 25.68 20.22
N SER A 666 -9.99 24.37 20.21
CA SER A 666 -10.68 23.46 21.10
C SER A 666 -10.35 23.90 22.52
N GLU A 667 -11.38 24.15 23.31
CA GLU A 667 -11.23 24.53 24.71
C GLU A 667 -10.69 23.31 25.47
N ASP A 668 -9.52 23.44 26.10
CA ASP A 668 -8.87 22.34 26.83
C ASP A 668 -8.09 22.88 28.06
N ILE A 669 -7.57 21.98 28.90
CA ILE A 669 -6.73 22.30 30.05
C ILE A 669 -5.45 21.45 30.08
N LYS A 670 -4.31 22.07 30.35
CA LYS A 670 -3.02 21.41 30.54
C LYS A 670 -2.65 21.37 32.03
N ILE A 671 -2.18 20.22 32.51
CA ILE A 671 -1.83 19.97 33.91
C ILE A 671 -0.32 19.81 34.01
N ILE A 672 0.36 20.71 34.72
CA ILE A 672 1.84 20.75 34.77
C ILE A 672 2.34 20.98 36.21
N PRO A 673 3.19 20.10 36.77
CA PRO A 673 3.58 18.78 36.24
C PRO A 673 2.47 17.73 36.44
N ASN A 674 2.50 16.66 35.63
CA ASN A 674 1.66 15.48 35.80
C ASN A 674 2.49 14.23 35.38
N PRO A 675 2.97 13.39 36.31
CA PRO A 675 2.60 13.33 37.74
C PRO A 675 3.01 14.57 38.55
N ALA A 676 2.13 14.99 39.47
CA ALA A 676 2.33 16.10 40.38
C ALA A 676 2.94 15.63 41.71
N ASN A 677 3.88 16.41 42.25
CA ASN A 677 4.39 16.23 43.62
C ASN A 677 3.52 17.05 44.59
N ASP A 678 4.01 18.18 45.11
CA ASP A 678 3.25 19.03 46.05
C ASP A 678 2.36 20.09 45.39
N LYS A 679 2.64 20.46 44.13
CA LYS A 679 1.91 21.50 43.41
C LYS A 679 1.63 21.08 41.98
N VAL A 680 0.50 21.56 41.46
CA VAL A 680 0.12 21.40 40.06
C VAL A 680 -0.46 22.68 39.50
N THR A 681 -0.13 23.00 38.26
CA THR A 681 -0.64 24.16 37.52
C THR A 681 -1.65 23.70 36.49
N VAL A 682 -2.84 24.29 36.51
CA VAL A 682 -3.83 24.16 35.44
C VAL A 682 -3.69 25.36 34.51
N GLU A 683 -3.30 25.10 33.27
CA GLU A 683 -3.20 26.07 32.18
C GLU A 683 -4.40 25.90 31.24
N LEU A 684 -5.11 27.00 30.95
CA LEU A 684 -6.28 27.01 30.08
C LEU A 684 -5.88 27.19 28.62
N LEU A 685 -6.51 26.42 27.72
CA LEU A 685 -6.40 26.53 26.28
C LEU A 685 -7.78 26.88 25.71
N GLY A 686 -7.88 27.90 24.86
CA GLY A 686 -9.15 28.31 24.26
C GLY A 686 -10.15 29.00 25.21
N ILE A 687 -9.85 29.16 26.51
CA ILE A 687 -10.72 29.82 27.49
C ILE A 687 -10.08 31.12 27.98
N TYR A 688 -10.51 32.25 27.41
CA TYR A 688 -9.84 33.55 27.64
C TYR A 688 -10.59 34.51 28.56
N GLU A 689 -11.89 34.33 28.76
CA GLU A 689 -12.71 35.24 29.55
C GLU A 689 -13.71 34.52 30.46
N GLY A 690 -14.13 35.20 31.52
CA GLY A 690 -15.11 34.69 32.48
C GLY A 690 -14.52 34.16 33.79
N ILE A 691 -15.36 33.44 34.53
CA ILE A 691 -15.03 32.81 35.80
C ILE A 691 -14.91 31.30 35.59
N CYS A 692 -13.73 30.75 35.91
CA CYS A 692 -13.41 29.34 35.77
C CYS A 692 -13.46 28.67 37.15
N LYS A 693 -14.24 27.59 37.27
CA LYS A 693 -14.34 26.77 38.47
C LYS A 693 -13.55 25.48 38.27
N ILE A 694 -12.50 25.29 39.09
CA ILE A 694 -11.72 24.04 39.14
C ILE A 694 -12.28 23.12 40.22
N GLN A 695 -12.38 21.83 39.93
CA GLN A 695 -12.63 20.79 40.93
C GLN A 695 -11.70 19.59 40.72
N ILE A 696 -11.10 19.09 41.81
CA ILE A 696 -10.41 17.79 41.83
C ILE A 696 -11.33 16.79 42.53
N ARG A 697 -11.50 15.61 41.95
CA ARG A 697 -12.29 14.52 42.52
C ARG A 697 -11.46 13.24 42.66
N ASN A 698 -11.72 12.49 43.73
CA ASN A 698 -11.12 11.16 43.93
C ASN A 698 -11.80 10.09 43.06
N THR A 699 -11.35 8.84 43.16
CA THR A 699 -11.92 7.69 42.43
C THR A 699 -13.37 7.36 42.80
N LEU A 700 -13.85 7.85 43.94
CA LEU A 700 -15.26 7.76 44.37
C LEU A 700 -16.10 8.96 43.88
N ASN A 701 -15.54 9.81 43.03
CA ASN A 701 -16.17 11.02 42.47
C ASN A 701 -16.48 12.11 43.52
N GLU A 702 -15.90 12.03 44.72
CA GLU A 702 -16.02 13.03 45.78
C GLU A 702 -15.08 14.21 45.51
N ILE A 703 -15.56 15.45 45.69
CA ILE A 703 -14.76 16.66 45.49
C ILE A 703 -13.78 16.81 46.65
N VAL A 704 -12.48 16.63 46.37
CA VAL A 704 -11.40 16.77 47.35
C VAL A 704 -10.72 18.14 47.29
N TYR A 705 -10.95 18.90 46.21
CA TYR A 705 -10.52 20.30 46.08
C TYR A 705 -11.48 21.06 45.16
N GLY A 706 -11.72 22.33 45.47
CA GLY A 706 -12.51 23.23 44.62
C GLY A 706 -12.01 24.66 44.72
N ALA A 707 -11.85 25.33 43.59
CA ALA A 707 -11.43 26.72 43.53
C ALA A 707 -12.11 27.46 42.37
N VAL A 708 -12.12 28.78 42.45
CA VAL A 708 -12.63 29.67 41.41
C VAL A 708 -11.56 30.70 41.09
N PHE A 709 -11.32 30.95 39.80
CA PHE A 709 -10.36 31.95 39.35
C PHE A 709 -10.84 32.65 38.08
N ASN A 710 -10.31 33.84 37.84
CA ASN A 710 -10.57 34.58 36.61
C ASN A 710 -9.85 33.88 35.45
N CYS A 711 -10.60 33.44 34.45
CA CYS A 711 -10.04 32.74 33.29
C CYS A 711 -9.00 33.59 32.55
N LYS A 712 -9.06 34.94 32.64
CA LYS A 712 -8.04 35.85 32.06
C LYS A 712 -6.63 35.61 32.59
N LYS A 713 -6.47 34.99 33.77
CA LYS A 713 -5.15 34.65 34.31
C LYS A 713 -4.48 33.50 33.55
N GLN A 714 -5.24 32.72 32.78
CA GLN A 714 -4.83 31.54 31.99
C GLN A 714 -4.20 30.39 32.80
N LYS A 715 -3.59 30.65 33.95
CA LYS A 715 -2.95 29.66 34.82
C LYS A 715 -3.48 29.75 36.24
N HIS A 716 -3.67 28.61 36.88
CA HIS A 716 -4.01 28.49 38.29
C HIS A 716 -3.16 27.40 38.96
N VAL A 717 -2.42 27.77 39.99
CA VAL A 717 -1.58 26.86 40.77
C VAL A 717 -2.38 26.31 41.95
N ILE A 718 -2.33 25.00 42.15
CA ILE A 718 -3.03 24.25 43.19
C ILE A 718 -1.99 23.55 44.05
N ASP A 719 -2.12 23.69 45.36
CA ASP A 719 -1.37 22.91 46.33
C ASP A 719 -2.09 21.57 46.57
N VAL A 720 -1.41 20.48 46.22
CA VAL A 720 -1.92 19.11 46.33
C VAL A 720 -1.18 18.29 47.41
N SER A 721 -0.32 18.93 48.20
CA SER A 721 0.47 18.30 49.29
C SER A 721 -0.40 17.59 50.36
N LYS A 722 -1.67 17.95 50.48
CA LYS A 722 -2.64 17.33 51.41
C LYS A 722 -3.44 16.17 50.81
N LEU A 723 -3.34 15.91 49.50
CA LEU A 723 -4.03 14.82 48.82
C LEU A 723 -3.15 13.57 48.79
N ARG A 724 -3.69 12.40 49.13
CA ARG A 724 -2.92 11.13 49.11
C ARG A 724 -2.38 10.83 47.71
N GLN A 725 -1.25 10.13 47.63
CA GLN A 725 -0.75 9.63 46.34
C GLN A 725 -1.82 8.75 45.66
N GLY A 726 -1.97 8.89 44.34
CA GLY A 726 -3.00 8.21 43.58
C GLY A 726 -3.52 8.99 42.38
N VAL A 727 -4.56 8.44 41.74
CA VAL A 727 -5.19 9.00 40.55
C VAL A 727 -6.44 9.79 40.93
N TYR A 728 -6.57 10.99 40.37
CA TYR A 728 -7.69 11.92 40.54
C TYR A 728 -8.18 12.39 39.18
N SER A 729 -9.41 12.89 39.12
CA SER A 729 -9.90 13.67 37.98
C SER A 729 -9.88 15.16 38.34
N ILE A 730 -9.35 16.01 37.46
CA ILE A 730 -9.45 17.46 37.60
C ILE A 730 -10.32 18.03 36.48
N SER A 731 -11.23 18.93 36.82
CA SER A 731 -12.18 19.51 35.88
C SER A 731 -12.20 21.03 35.95
N VAL A 732 -12.42 21.67 34.80
CA VAL A 732 -12.65 23.12 34.68
C VAL A 732 -14.02 23.36 34.06
N ASN A 733 -14.82 24.17 34.75
CA ASN A 733 -16.13 24.64 34.30
C ASN A 733 -16.11 26.16 34.13
N ALA A 734 -16.37 26.64 32.91
CA ALA A 734 -16.56 28.06 32.62
C ALA A 734 -18.04 28.30 32.22
N LYS A 735 -18.58 29.47 32.57
CA LYS A 735 -20.00 29.79 32.33
C LYS A 735 -20.34 29.72 30.83
N GLY A 736 -21.29 28.86 30.45
CA GLY A 736 -21.72 28.68 29.06
C GLY A 736 -20.84 27.74 28.22
N LYS A 737 -19.84 27.08 28.82
CA LYS A 737 -18.94 26.13 28.15
C LYS A 737 -19.13 24.71 28.70
N LYS A 738 -18.76 23.68 27.92
CA LYS A 738 -18.75 22.28 28.39
C LYS A 738 -17.68 22.09 29.48
N SER A 739 -17.92 21.21 30.44
CA SER A 739 -16.92 20.84 31.45
C SER A 739 -15.76 20.11 30.79
N ILE A 740 -14.54 20.61 30.96
CA ILE A 740 -13.30 19.92 30.54
C ILE A 740 -12.81 19.10 31.71
N ILE A 741 -12.40 17.84 31.48
CA ILE A 741 -12.01 16.89 32.54
C ILE A 741 -10.74 16.15 32.10
N ASN A 742 -9.68 16.23 32.90
CA ASN A 742 -8.40 15.56 32.65
C ASN A 742 -7.97 14.72 33.86
N LYS A 743 -7.08 13.75 33.62
CA LYS A 743 -6.49 12.89 34.66
C LYS A 743 -5.35 13.62 35.38
N LEU A 744 -5.37 13.61 36.71
CA LEU A 744 -4.28 14.09 37.57
C LEU A 744 -3.69 12.89 38.32
N ILE A 745 -2.38 12.68 38.22
CA ILE A 745 -1.64 11.68 38.99
C ILE A 745 -0.82 12.43 40.04
N ILE A 746 -0.96 12.04 41.31
CA ILE A 746 -0.11 12.55 42.39
C ILE A 746 0.87 11.45 42.78
N SER A 747 2.16 11.70 42.56
CA SER A 747 3.27 10.79 42.86
C SER A 747 4.36 11.60 43.56
N ARG A 748 4.68 11.24 44.82
CA ARG A 748 5.70 11.93 45.61
C ARG A 748 6.81 10.98 46.00
#